data_AF-A0A4P5VZU5-F1
#
_entry.id   AF-A0A4P5VZU5-F1
#
_cell.length_a   1.000
_cell.length_b   1.000
_cell.length_c   1.000
_cell.angle_alpha   90.00
_cell.angle_beta   90.00
_cell.angle_gamma   90.00
#
_symmetry.space_group_name_H-M   'P 1'
#
loop_
_entity.id
_entity.type
_entity.pdbx_description
1 polymer ?
#
loop_
_entity_poly.entity_id
_entity_poly.type
_entity_poly.pdbx_seq_one_letter_code
_entity_poly.pdbx_strand_id
1 'polypeptide(L)'
;MRPFFARIRAWVAARLAAEGEGTGLELSILVLALAGHVGHYLTFCLPQPWYIEDSAISFAYARNWVDGFGLVPFVGAEHVEGYSNPLWTYLIGIWYAVGVSPWTSSKVMGAVFGCVAQLFTWGFVRRTLPREKRWVALLAPWFLAGSTQFALWNASGLENSLFCMLLAVGIYRLLVEVENDDKRPWSALAFFLLTMTRPDGLAYAGIGLIARTMGTVARRQWVAWLFWGVAFAIPWVAYFEWRMAYFAWEWPQTWYAKKKDFHPENWNSLGWKQMREYTWNYGIIWAAPLIAMAVAGFDRWRKWLVLGLLAAMTFVVLWDGKMYIPGALKGPSTVWLASHWISVRVGTLGAVAAILGLASFGQKGWFLRGTLWCCYSFGLFYTVLASGDWMKAYRWYSLTSVPQFALITLGLAEFMDLLPLADLKLGRLRLSGVYAVVPAIALIAVNPYWSYKFVIRPETAPRDVHKRADYMTWVQSRLDLDRVTLFDVDMGAHLWYTDWFIADIAGLVDVPMAQHEYEKAFLKEYLFEEVRPTFAHVHGSWKNTIHMDSHEEWPEQYIEIPGYPSGKHALHVGNHVRKDILVNESPPPNDERLVRFGDGVRLETWSLPAPVVAPGGELFVDSRWRAAKRDSGLRVLLFLSKNGAVAWSGEVAPGYDWYRADRWEPWEYVRGGWSVAMPGDLALGDYQLGMVLLDEKAGVVLPFAGTGPGGTPLWGDEPAAEPVDLEPAKVPDPDAPPGDGPVAGLDAAAPPPLYMVGEYVFPEVVHIVSNDDAHTAATSALEGAKASAAAGDCETAQAKWKNARRHVASDSRWKRKNQDEAQKAIVSCLLARAKGAEDPLVAATIVFEARFIDPKSELLAPVGGPIGERLDAAGVEAAARKDWQEAYEAFRGAVQADPTRALSRRRAEDVRDRRLKIRAYDTKKGTKDRDLEPLP
;
A
#
# COMPACT_ATOMS: atom_id res chain seq x y z
N MET A 1 -26.94 -23.35 -4.12
CA MET A 1 -27.66 -22.26 -4.83
C MET A 1 -29.19 -22.41 -4.82
N ARG A 2 -29.78 -23.51 -5.32
CA ARG A 2 -31.26 -23.71 -5.33
C ARG A 2 -32.00 -23.43 -4.00
N PRO A 3 -31.54 -23.91 -2.81
CA PRO A 3 -32.24 -23.66 -1.56
C PRO A 3 -32.17 -22.20 -1.06
N PHE A 4 -31.09 -21.48 -1.41
CA PHE A 4 -30.92 -20.05 -1.05
C PHE A 4 -31.88 -19.16 -1.85
N PHE A 5 -31.94 -19.34 -3.17
CA PHE A 5 -32.88 -18.60 -4.02
C PHE A 5 -34.35 -18.92 -3.69
N ALA A 6 -34.66 -20.15 -3.27
CA ALA A 6 -36.00 -20.51 -2.81
C ALA A 6 -36.41 -19.77 -1.53
N ARG A 7 -35.50 -19.60 -0.56
CA ARG A 7 -35.74 -18.86 0.69
C ARG A 7 -35.89 -17.36 0.46
N ILE A 8 -35.06 -16.75 -0.38
CA ILE A 8 -35.22 -15.34 -0.79
C ILE A 8 -36.55 -15.14 -1.50
N ARG A 9 -36.90 -16.02 -2.45
CA ARG A 9 -38.18 -15.96 -3.14
C ARG A 9 -39.35 -16.05 -2.17
N ALA A 10 -39.29 -16.92 -1.17
CA ALA A 10 -40.33 -17.06 -0.15
C ALA A 10 -40.43 -15.83 0.77
N TRP A 11 -39.31 -15.27 1.23
CA TRP A 11 -39.28 -14.08 2.10
C TRP A 11 -39.78 -12.82 1.37
N VAL A 12 -39.32 -12.60 0.14
CA VAL A 12 -39.79 -11.47 -0.70
C VAL A 12 -41.26 -11.68 -1.09
N ALA A 13 -41.67 -12.91 -1.45
CA ALA A 13 -43.07 -13.21 -1.73
C ALA A 13 -43.98 -12.96 -0.51
N ALA A 14 -43.54 -13.31 0.70
CA ALA A 14 -44.30 -13.04 1.93
C ALA A 14 -44.48 -11.52 2.18
N ARG A 15 -43.46 -10.71 1.87
CA ARG A 15 -43.54 -9.24 2.02
C ARG A 15 -44.38 -8.58 0.92
N LEU A 16 -44.29 -9.08 -0.31
CA LEU A 16 -45.12 -8.62 -1.43
C LEU A 16 -46.58 -9.08 -1.31
N ALA A 17 -46.82 -10.24 -0.70
CA ALA A 17 -48.16 -10.73 -0.36
C ALA A 17 -48.80 -9.89 0.77
N ALA A 18 -48.00 -9.44 1.74
CA ALA A 18 -48.45 -8.48 2.76
C ALA A 18 -48.80 -7.10 2.18
N GLU A 19 -48.20 -6.71 1.04
CA GLU A 19 -48.55 -5.50 0.27
C GLU A 19 -49.60 -5.76 -0.84
N GLY A 20 -50.11 -6.99 -0.97
CA GLY A 20 -51.20 -7.38 -1.87
C GLY A 20 -50.92 -7.41 -3.38
N GLU A 21 -49.69 -7.18 -3.85
CA GLU A 21 -49.49 -6.69 -5.22
C GLU A 21 -48.19 -7.10 -5.95
N GLY A 22 -47.80 -8.38 -5.96
CA GLY A 22 -46.66 -8.85 -6.78
C GLY A 22 -47.02 -10.09 -7.61
N THR A 23 -46.81 -10.05 -8.94
CA THR A 23 -46.96 -11.25 -9.77
C THR A 23 -45.73 -12.16 -9.62
N GLY A 24 -45.90 -13.48 -9.63
CA GLY A 24 -44.78 -14.44 -9.57
C GLY A 24 -43.73 -14.25 -10.68
N LEU A 25 -44.11 -13.58 -11.78
CA LEU A 25 -43.25 -13.21 -12.89
C LEU A 25 -42.26 -12.08 -12.54
N GLU A 26 -42.73 -10.99 -11.88
CA GLU A 26 -41.86 -9.87 -11.48
C GLU A 26 -40.72 -10.35 -10.56
N LEU A 27 -41.07 -11.20 -9.60
CA LEU A 27 -40.12 -11.86 -8.70
C LEU A 27 -39.09 -12.70 -9.45
N SER A 28 -39.52 -13.44 -10.48
CA SER A 28 -38.63 -14.28 -11.28
C SER A 28 -37.66 -13.41 -12.09
N ILE A 29 -38.13 -12.31 -12.68
CA ILE A 29 -37.29 -11.35 -13.42
C ILE A 29 -36.28 -10.68 -12.49
N LEU A 30 -36.69 -10.30 -11.28
CA LEU A 30 -35.79 -9.72 -10.28
C LEU A 30 -34.70 -10.72 -9.88
N VAL A 31 -35.06 -11.98 -9.62
CA VAL A 31 -34.09 -13.04 -9.31
C VAL A 31 -33.12 -13.27 -10.47
N LEU A 32 -33.58 -13.18 -11.72
CA LEU A 32 -32.70 -13.24 -12.89
C LEU A 32 -31.74 -12.05 -12.97
N ALA A 33 -32.17 -10.83 -12.65
CA ALA A 33 -31.28 -9.66 -12.57
C ALA A 33 -30.20 -9.86 -11.48
N LEU A 34 -30.59 -10.35 -10.30
CA LEU A 34 -29.64 -10.66 -9.22
C LEU A 34 -28.66 -11.77 -9.61
N ALA A 35 -29.14 -12.82 -10.27
CA ALA A 35 -28.27 -13.89 -10.79
C ALA A 35 -27.35 -13.38 -11.90
N GLY A 36 -27.84 -12.48 -12.76
CA GLY A 36 -27.05 -11.79 -13.78
C GLY A 36 -25.95 -10.92 -13.16
N HIS A 37 -26.26 -10.19 -12.09
CA HIS A 37 -25.25 -9.45 -11.33
C HIS A 37 -24.18 -10.37 -10.76
N VAL A 38 -24.56 -11.49 -10.13
CA VAL A 38 -23.59 -12.46 -9.60
C VAL A 38 -22.75 -13.05 -10.73
N GLY A 39 -23.35 -13.38 -11.89
CA GLY A 39 -22.61 -13.85 -13.06
C GLY A 39 -21.58 -12.84 -13.55
N HIS A 40 -21.98 -11.55 -13.65
CA HIS A 40 -21.09 -10.46 -14.02
C HIS A 40 -20.00 -10.20 -12.96
N TYR A 41 -20.35 -10.20 -11.68
CA TYR A 41 -19.42 -10.10 -10.56
C TYR A 41 -18.34 -11.18 -10.61
N LEU A 42 -18.73 -12.42 -10.95
CA LEU A 42 -17.82 -13.56 -11.01
C LEU A 42 -16.79 -13.47 -12.14
N THR A 43 -17.03 -12.66 -13.19
CA THR A 43 -16.02 -12.44 -14.24
C THR A 43 -14.77 -11.73 -13.72
N PHE A 44 -14.89 -11.00 -12.62
CA PHE A 44 -13.76 -10.34 -11.92
C PHE A 44 -13.19 -11.18 -10.77
N CYS A 45 -13.74 -12.37 -10.52
CA CYS A 45 -13.35 -13.21 -9.39
C CYS A 45 -12.81 -14.59 -9.79
N LEU A 46 -13.31 -15.19 -10.88
CA LEU A 46 -12.94 -16.57 -11.26
C LEU A 46 -11.80 -16.63 -12.29
N PRO A 47 -11.88 -15.95 -13.46
CA PRO A 47 -10.81 -16.03 -14.47
C PRO A 47 -9.50 -15.45 -13.93
N GLN A 48 -9.63 -14.45 -13.07
CA GLN A 48 -8.54 -13.83 -12.33
C GLN A 48 -9.12 -13.37 -10.99
N PRO A 49 -8.70 -13.94 -9.84
CA PRO A 49 -9.21 -13.55 -8.53
C PRO A 49 -8.65 -12.18 -8.14
N TRP A 50 -9.17 -11.14 -8.77
CA TRP A 50 -8.65 -9.79 -8.67
C TRP A 50 -9.12 -9.13 -7.38
N TYR A 51 -8.19 -8.47 -6.70
CA TYR A 51 -8.44 -7.53 -5.62
C TYR A 51 -7.69 -6.26 -5.97
N ILE A 52 -8.24 -5.10 -5.64
CA ILE A 52 -7.45 -3.86 -5.73
C ILE A 52 -6.40 -3.85 -4.63
N GLU A 53 -5.20 -3.34 -4.93
CA GLU A 53 -4.08 -3.22 -3.99
C GLU A 53 -4.52 -2.67 -2.62
N ASP A 54 -5.19 -1.51 -2.60
CA ASP A 54 -5.66 -0.81 -1.40
C ASP A 54 -6.53 -1.67 -0.47
N SER A 55 -7.20 -2.71 -0.98
CA SER A 55 -8.06 -3.56 -0.14
C SER A 55 -7.27 -4.31 0.94
N ALA A 56 -6.00 -4.64 0.67
CA ALA A 56 -5.15 -5.34 1.62
C ALA A 56 -4.76 -4.46 2.82
N ILE A 57 -4.83 -3.12 2.69
CA ILE A 57 -4.68 -2.19 3.83
C ILE A 57 -5.80 -2.46 4.84
N SER A 58 -7.08 -2.39 4.42
CA SER A 58 -8.21 -2.69 5.31
C SER A 58 -8.11 -4.12 5.91
N PHE A 59 -7.56 -5.08 5.16
CA PHE A 59 -7.40 -6.44 5.66
C PHE A 59 -6.33 -6.52 6.75
N ALA A 60 -5.19 -5.85 6.58
CA ALA A 60 -4.13 -5.80 7.58
C ALA A 60 -4.62 -5.13 8.88
N TYR A 61 -5.32 -4.00 8.80
CA TYR A 61 -5.93 -3.36 9.97
C TYR A 61 -6.96 -4.26 10.66
N ALA A 62 -7.80 -4.96 9.89
CA ALA A 62 -8.78 -5.89 10.44
C ALA A 62 -8.13 -7.07 11.17
N ARG A 63 -7.03 -7.62 10.63
CA ARG A 63 -6.22 -8.66 11.27
C ARG A 63 -5.62 -8.14 12.58
N ASN A 64 -4.91 -7.01 12.52
CA ASN A 64 -4.20 -6.45 13.67
C ASN A 64 -5.16 -6.07 14.81
N TRP A 65 -6.35 -5.55 14.48
CA TRP A 65 -7.38 -5.23 15.48
C TRP A 65 -7.86 -6.48 16.22
N VAL A 66 -8.17 -7.55 15.49
CA VAL A 66 -8.69 -8.80 16.07
C VAL A 66 -7.61 -9.56 16.83
N ASP A 67 -6.37 -9.53 16.35
CA ASP A 67 -5.22 -10.16 17.01
C ASP A 67 -4.76 -9.40 18.27
N GLY A 68 -5.38 -8.27 18.60
CA GLY A 68 -5.13 -7.51 19.83
C GLY A 68 -4.03 -6.45 19.73
N PHE A 69 -3.51 -6.19 18.53
CA PHE A 69 -2.47 -5.17 18.30
C PHE A 69 -3.03 -3.76 18.06
N GLY A 70 -4.36 -3.62 18.03
CA GLY A 70 -5.03 -2.34 17.78
C GLY A 70 -5.22 -2.03 16.29
N LEU A 71 -5.75 -0.84 16.01
CA LEU A 71 -5.96 -0.36 14.64
C LEU A 71 -4.67 0.29 14.12
N VAL A 72 -3.70 -0.56 13.79
CA VAL A 72 -2.37 -0.18 13.32
C VAL A 72 -2.06 -0.77 11.94
N PRO A 73 -1.21 -0.13 11.12
CA PRO A 73 -0.87 -0.65 9.80
C PRO A 73 -0.08 -1.96 9.87
N PHE A 74 0.90 -2.04 10.75
CA PHE A 74 1.70 -3.24 11.04
C PHE A 74 1.92 -3.36 12.55
N VAL A 75 2.29 -4.55 13.03
CA VAL A 75 2.43 -4.83 14.46
C VAL A 75 3.58 -3.99 15.03
N GLY A 76 3.29 -3.22 16.09
CA GLY A 76 4.25 -2.31 16.71
C GLY A 76 4.32 -0.91 16.07
N ALA A 77 3.50 -0.62 15.07
CA ALA A 77 3.37 0.71 14.49
C ALA A 77 2.57 1.68 15.38
N GLU A 78 2.63 2.95 15.02
CA GLU A 78 1.81 4.02 15.60
C GLU A 78 0.31 3.86 15.29
N HIS A 79 -0.54 4.45 16.13
CA HIS A 79 -1.98 4.59 15.85
C HIS A 79 -2.22 5.58 14.72
N VAL A 80 -2.27 5.07 13.49
CA VAL A 80 -2.52 5.87 12.28
C VAL A 80 -3.81 5.43 11.61
N GLU A 81 -4.70 6.37 11.27
CA GLU A 81 -5.92 6.05 10.52
C GLU A 81 -5.61 5.98 9.02
N GLY A 82 -4.95 4.88 8.61
CA GLY A 82 -4.52 4.68 7.23
C GLY A 82 -5.55 4.08 6.28
N TYR A 83 -6.80 4.02 6.71
CA TYR A 83 -7.95 3.59 5.91
C TYR A 83 -9.04 4.67 5.95
N SER A 84 -9.90 4.72 4.93
CA SER A 84 -11.07 5.62 4.89
C SER A 84 -12.40 4.87 4.87
N ASN A 85 -12.38 3.59 5.23
CA ASN A 85 -13.54 2.71 5.25
C ASN A 85 -13.76 1.95 6.58
N PRO A 86 -13.81 2.63 7.74
CA PRO A 86 -13.90 1.99 9.07
C PRO A 86 -14.96 0.90 9.21
N LEU A 87 -16.20 1.15 8.77
CA LEU A 87 -17.26 0.16 8.89
C LEU A 87 -16.94 -1.13 8.10
N TRP A 88 -16.29 -0.99 6.94
CA TRP A 88 -15.86 -2.13 6.14
C TRP A 88 -14.73 -2.91 6.82
N THR A 89 -13.73 -2.20 7.35
CA THR A 89 -12.64 -2.79 8.13
C THR A 89 -13.18 -3.56 9.34
N TYR A 90 -14.14 -3.01 10.08
CA TYR A 90 -14.73 -3.69 11.24
C TYR A 90 -15.55 -4.93 10.85
N LEU A 91 -16.33 -4.87 9.76
CA LEU A 91 -17.05 -6.03 9.26
C LEU A 91 -16.11 -7.15 8.83
N ILE A 92 -15.00 -6.81 8.16
CA ILE A 92 -13.95 -7.78 7.82
C ILE A 92 -13.34 -8.38 9.08
N GLY A 93 -13.03 -7.56 10.09
CA GLY A 93 -12.51 -8.01 11.38
C GLY A 93 -13.46 -8.98 12.08
N ILE A 94 -14.76 -8.69 12.11
CA ILE A 94 -15.78 -9.60 12.69
C ILE A 94 -15.75 -10.97 12.00
N TRP A 95 -15.64 -11.00 10.67
CA TRP A 95 -15.53 -12.27 9.93
C TRP A 95 -14.19 -12.98 10.18
N TYR A 96 -13.11 -12.23 10.31
CA TYR A 96 -11.80 -12.77 10.63
C TYR A 96 -11.78 -13.41 12.03
N ALA A 97 -12.44 -12.77 13.02
CA ALA A 97 -12.57 -13.30 14.38
C ALA A 97 -13.32 -14.65 14.45
N VAL A 98 -14.21 -14.93 13.50
CA VAL A 98 -14.89 -16.23 13.38
C VAL A 98 -14.20 -17.20 12.41
N GLY A 99 -12.96 -16.90 12.01
CA GLY A 99 -12.10 -17.77 11.19
C GLY A 99 -12.29 -17.64 9.67
N VAL A 100 -13.03 -16.64 9.18
CA VAL A 100 -13.19 -16.40 7.74
C VAL A 100 -12.15 -15.38 7.27
N SER A 101 -11.28 -15.83 6.36
CA SER A 101 -10.25 -15.00 5.72
C SER A 101 -10.82 -13.67 5.16
N PRO A 102 -10.12 -12.52 5.32
CA PRO A 102 -10.50 -11.23 4.74
C PRO A 102 -10.69 -11.28 3.22
N TRP A 103 -9.88 -12.06 2.53
CA TRP A 103 -9.99 -12.30 1.08
C TRP A 103 -11.35 -12.91 0.74
N THR A 104 -11.82 -13.89 1.53
CA THR A 104 -13.11 -14.54 1.29
C THR A 104 -14.28 -13.68 1.76
N SER A 105 -14.21 -13.12 2.97
CA SER A 105 -15.32 -12.37 3.56
C SER A 105 -15.63 -11.12 2.73
N SER A 106 -14.61 -10.37 2.28
CA SER A 106 -14.78 -9.19 1.42
C SER A 106 -15.53 -9.52 0.12
N LYS A 107 -15.20 -10.65 -0.53
CA LYS A 107 -15.90 -11.08 -1.75
C LYS A 107 -17.35 -11.46 -1.50
N VAL A 108 -17.59 -12.27 -0.46
CA VAL A 108 -18.95 -12.71 -0.11
C VAL A 108 -19.83 -11.52 0.25
N MET A 109 -19.33 -10.62 1.10
CA MET A 109 -20.04 -9.38 1.45
C MET A 109 -20.25 -8.49 0.23
N GLY A 110 -19.25 -8.36 -0.65
CA GLY A 110 -19.33 -7.62 -1.90
C GLY A 110 -20.51 -8.03 -2.78
N ALA A 111 -20.66 -9.35 -3.00
CA ALA A 111 -21.78 -9.90 -3.77
C ALA A 111 -23.13 -9.71 -3.06
N VAL A 112 -23.18 -9.99 -1.74
CA VAL A 112 -24.42 -9.88 -0.96
C VAL A 112 -24.92 -8.44 -0.90
N PHE A 113 -24.07 -7.48 -0.53
CA PHE A 113 -24.44 -6.06 -0.45
C PHE A 113 -24.80 -5.50 -1.83
N GLY A 114 -24.12 -5.91 -2.90
CA GLY A 114 -24.49 -5.59 -4.28
C GLY A 114 -25.89 -6.06 -4.67
N CYS A 115 -26.28 -7.28 -4.26
CA CYS A 115 -27.65 -7.78 -4.45
C CYS A 115 -28.67 -7.03 -3.59
N VAL A 116 -28.35 -6.73 -2.34
CA VAL A 116 -29.26 -5.98 -1.45
C VAL A 116 -29.49 -4.56 -1.96
N ALA A 117 -28.45 -3.87 -2.43
CA ALA A 117 -28.58 -2.55 -3.06
C ALA A 117 -29.58 -2.55 -4.24
N GLN A 118 -29.52 -3.58 -5.09
CA GLN A 118 -30.46 -3.77 -6.20
C GLN A 118 -31.90 -3.98 -5.74
N LEU A 119 -32.11 -4.79 -4.69
CA LEU A 119 -33.43 -5.04 -4.11
C LEU A 119 -34.07 -3.76 -3.60
N PHE A 120 -33.33 -2.95 -2.85
CA PHE A 120 -33.85 -1.68 -2.30
C PHE A 120 -34.03 -0.63 -3.40
N THR A 121 -33.16 -0.59 -4.41
CA THR A 121 -33.32 0.26 -5.60
C THR A 121 -34.61 -0.04 -6.34
N TRP A 122 -34.88 -1.32 -6.62
CA TRP A 122 -36.15 -1.75 -7.18
C TRP A 122 -37.33 -1.32 -6.29
N GLY A 123 -37.20 -1.51 -4.97
CA GLY A 123 -38.24 -1.19 -3.98
C GLY A 123 -38.68 0.28 -3.99
N PHE A 124 -37.76 1.23 -3.96
CA PHE A 124 -38.12 2.66 -3.94
C PHE A 124 -38.56 3.19 -5.32
N VAL A 125 -38.00 2.67 -6.42
CA VAL A 125 -38.45 3.04 -7.78
C VAL A 125 -39.88 2.56 -8.00
N ARG A 126 -40.17 1.30 -7.62
CA ARG A 126 -41.51 0.70 -7.73
C ARG A 126 -42.56 1.44 -6.91
N ARG A 127 -42.21 1.95 -5.73
CA ARG A 127 -43.10 2.77 -4.88
C ARG A 127 -43.47 4.11 -5.52
N THR A 128 -42.56 4.66 -6.32
CA THR A 128 -42.74 5.97 -6.98
C THR A 128 -43.55 5.88 -8.26
N LEU A 129 -43.52 4.72 -8.93
CA LEU A 129 -44.26 4.49 -10.16
C LEU A 129 -45.72 4.10 -9.88
N PRO A 130 -46.66 4.55 -10.74
CA PRO A 130 -48.04 4.11 -10.65
C PRO A 130 -48.17 2.61 -10.97
N ARG A 131 -49.25 1.98 -10.51
CA ARG A 131 -49.45 0.52 -10.54
C ARG A 131 -49.23 -0.08 -11.93
N GLU A 132 -49.76 0.56 -12.96
CA GLU A 132 -49.68 0.15 -14.36
C GLU A 132 -48.24 0.15 -14.94
N LYS A 133 -47.32 0.91 -14.33
CA LYS A 133 -45.91 1.02 -14.76
C LYS A 133 -44.91 0.38 -13.80
N ARG A 134 -45.35 -0.25 -12.72
CA ARG A 134 -44.46 -0.84 -11.71
C ARG A 134 -43.48 -1.86 -12.29
N TRP A 135 -43.83 -2.53 -13.39
CA TRP A 135 -42.93 -3.44 -14.08
C TRP A 135 -41.66 -2.74 -14.61
N VAL A 136 -41.72 -1.45 -14.97
CA VAL A 136 -40.57 -0.65 -15.43
C VAL A 136 -39.51 -0.54 -14.33
N ALA A 137 -39.91 -0.58 -13.06
CA ALA A 137 -38.97 -0.57 -11.93
C ALA A 137 -37.98 -1.73 -11.98
N LEU A 138 -38.30 -2.85 -12.65
CA LEU A 138 -37.38 -3.98 -12.84
C LEU A 138 -36.17 -3.61 -13.71
N LEU A 139 -36.22 -2.54 -14.49
CA LEU A 139 -35.05 -2.11 -15.28
C LEU A 139 -33.92 -1.60 -14.38
N ALA A 140 -34.21 -0.98 -13.23
CA ALA A 140 -33.20 -0.47 -12.31
C ALA A 140 -32.20 -1.55 -11.83
N PRO A 141 -32.63 -2.72 -11.32
CA PRO A 141 -31.70 -3.80 -10.97
C PRO A 141 -31.00 -4.39 -12.20
N TRP A 142 -31.62 -4.42 -13.39
CA TRP A 142 -30.93 -4.86 -14.62
C TRP A 142 -29.82 -3.89 -15.05
N PHE A 143 -30.03 -2.58 -14.93
CA PHE A 143 -28.98 -1.60 -15.18
C PHE A 143 -27.80 -1.75 -14.21
N LEU A 144 -28.10 -1.93 -12.92
CA LEU A 144 -27.06 -2.20 -11.90
C LEU A 144 -26.32 -3.52 -12.18
N ALA A 145 -27.04 -4.59 -12.50
CA ALA A 145 -26.45 -5.88 -12.86
C ALA A 145 -25.54 -5.80 -14.09
N GLY A 146 -25.96 -5.03 -15.10
CA GLY A 146 -25.20 -4.83 -16.33
C GLY A 146 -24.06 -3.81 -16.23
N SER A 147 -24.02 -2.97 -15.20
CA SER A 147 -23.00 -1.92 -15.05
C SER A 147 -21.63 -2.52 -14.68
N THR A 148 -20.62 -2.16 -15.48
CA THR A 148 -19.22 -2.54 -15.23
C THR A 148 -18.74 -2.01 -13.89
N GLN A 149 -18.98 -0.73 -13.60
CA GLN A 149 -18.55 -0.06 -12.38
C GLN A 149 -19.17 -0.70 -11.15
N PHE A 150 -20.48 -0.95 -11.21
CA PHE A 150 -21.18 -1.55 -10.08
C PHE A 150 -20.66 -2.97 -9.80
N ALA A 151 -20.58 -3.83 -10.83
CA ALA A 151 -20.12 -5.21 -10.65
C ALA A 151 -18.63 -5.30 -10.25
N LEU A 152 -17.76 -4.56 -10.95
CA LEU A 152 -16.31 -4.56 -10.71
C LEU A 152 -15.97 -4.08 -9.31
N TRP A 153 -16.51 -2.93 -8.88
CA TRP A 153 -16.14 -2.34 -7.61
C TRP A 153 -16.78 -3.06 -6.41
N ASN A 154 -17.92 -3.73 -6.61
CA ASN A 154 -18.42 -4.70 -5.64
C ASN A 154 -17.47 -5.91 -5.50
N ALA A 155 -16.78 -6.29 -6.58
CA ALA A 155 -15.81 -7.38 -6.57
C ALA A 155 -14.41 -6.95 -6.09
N SER A 156 -14.10 -5.66 -5.97
CA SER A 156 -12.71 -5.18 -5.74
C SER A 156 -12.09 -5.58 -4.39
N GLY A 157 -12.90 -5.94 -3.39
CA GLY A 157 -12.46 -6.09 -2.00
C GLY A 157 -12.63 -4.83 -1.15
N LEU A 158 -13.06 -3.72 -1.75
CA LEU A 158 -13.40 -2.46 -1.07
C LEU A 158 -14.90 -2.34 -0.73
N GLU A 159 -15.22 -1.27 -0.01
CA GLU A 159 -16.50 -0.97 0.61
C GLU A 159 -17.61 -0.50 -0.34
N ASN A 160 -17.34 -0.36 -1.65
CA ASN A 160 -18.29 0.23 -2.62
C ASN A 160 -19.67 -0.44 -2.61
N SER A 161 -19.71 -1.76 -2.42
CA SER A 161 -20.95 -2.54 -2.32
C SER A 161 -21.76 -2.19 -1.05
N LEU A 162 -21.08 -2.06 0.09
CA LEU A 162 -21.64 -1.65 1.37
C LEU A 162 -22.19 -0.23 1.27
N PHE A 163 -21.44 0.68 0.66
CA PHE A 163 -21.88 2.05 0.41
C PHE A 163 -23.16 2.10 -0.42
N CYS A 164 -23.18 1.40 -1.57
CA CYS A 164 -24.37 1.33 -2.42
C CYS A 164 -25.58 0.75 -1.68
N MET A 165 -25.37 -0.30 -0.87
CA MET A 165 -26.42 -0.91 -0.06
C MET A 165 -26.97 0.09 0.96
N LEU A 166 -26.11 0.71 1.77
CA LEU A 166 -26.51 1.65 2.82
C LEU A 166 -27.19 2.89 2.24
N LEU A 167 -26.73 3.39 1.09
CA LEU A 167 -27.39 4.49 0.38
C LEU A 167 -28.79 4.08 -0.10
N ALA A 168 -28.93 2.91 -0.74
CA ALA A 168 -30.23 2.42 -1.21
C ALA A 168 -31.21 2.15 -0.06
N VAL A 169 -30.73 1.55 1.03
CA VAL A 169 -31.51 1.30 2.26
C VAL A 169 -31.90 2.62 2.91
N GLY A 170 -30.96 3.56 3.05
CA GLY A 170 -31.19 4.88 3.64
C GLY A 170 -32.26 5.67 2.89
N ILE A 171 -32.17 5.75 1.55
CA ILE A 171 -33.18 6.41 0.71
C ILE A 171 -34.54 5.72 0.82
N TYR A 172 -34.57 4.38 0.75
CA TYR A 172 -35.83 3.62 0.88
C TYR A 172 -36.50 3.83 2.24
N ARG A 173 -35.72 3.74 3.33
CA ARG A 173 -36.22 3.93 4.69
C ARG A 173 -36.68 5.37 4.93
N LEU A 174 -35.94 6.34 4.41
CA LEU A 174 -36.32 7.75 4.48
C LEU A 174 -37.68 8.01 3.81
N LEU A 175 -37.90 7.41 2.62
CA LEU A 175 -39.18 7.49 1.93
C LEU A 175 -40.31 6.90 2.78
N VAL A 176 -40.12 5.70 3.32
CA VAL A 176 -41.12 5.01 4.17
C VAL A 176 -41.44 5.79 5.45
N GLU A 177 -40.41 6.35 6.10
CA GLU A 177 -40.55 7.12 7.34
C GLU A 177 -41.33 8.42 7.12
N VAL A 178 -41.06 9.10 6.01
CA VAL A 178 -41.79 10.32 5.63
C VAL A 178 -43.22 9.99 5.22
N GLU A 179 -43.48 8.87 4.52
CA GLU A 179 -44.82 8.44 4.06
C GLU A 179 -45.76 7.98 5.17
N ASN A 180 -45.29 7.14 6.10
CA ASN A 180 -46.14 6.46 7.07
C ASN A 180 -46.14 7.11 8.47
N ASP A 181 -45.47 8.26 8.63
CA ASP A 181 -45.22 8.88 9.95
C ASP A 181 -44.53 7.91 10.95
N ASP A 182 -43.68 7.02 10.43
CA ASP A 182 -42.92 6.06 11.24
C ASP A 182 -41.91 6.84 12.08
N LYS A 183 -42.05 6.76 13.41
CA LYS A 183 -41.15 7.43 14.35
C LYS A 183 -39.79 6.74 14.48
N ARG A 184 -39.61 5.56 13.88
CA ARG A 184 -38.36 4.79 13.95
C ARG A 184 -37.37 5.31 12.88
N PRO A 185 -36.27 5.95 13.28
CA PRO A 185 -35.37 6.64 12.35
C PRO A 185 -34.32 5.68 11.75
N TRP A 186 -34.77 4.60 11.11
CA TRP A 186 -33.86 3.62 10.50
C TRP A 186 -33.03 4.22 9.37
N SER A 187 -33.55 5.24 8.68
CA SER A 187 -32.78 6.00 7.70
C SER A 187 -31.61 6.75 8.34
N ALA A 188 -31.78 7.33 9.55
CA ALA A 188 -30.70 8.00 10.28
C ALA A 188 -29.55 7.03 10.58
N LEU A 189 -29.87 5.81 11.04
CA LEU A 189 -28.89 4.77 11.29
C LEU A 189 -28.15 4.36 10.00
N ALA A 190 -28.87 4.18 8.90
CA ALA A 190 -28.26 3.84 7.60
C ALA A 190 -27.32 4.95 7.10
N PHE A 191 -27.69 6.21 7.25
CA PHE A 191 -26.84 7.35 6.89
C PHE A 191 -25.63 7.51 7.82
N PHE A 192 -25.79 7.26 9.13
CA PHE A 192 -24.66 7.22 10.05
C PHE A 192 -23.64 6.14 9.64
N LEU A 193 -24.11 4.91 9.40
CA LEU A 193 -23.26 3.81 8.93
C LEU A 193 -22.63 4.13 7.55
N LEU A 194 -23.33 4.87 6.70
CA LEU A 194 -22.78 5.35 5.41
C LEU A 194 -21.60 6.30 5.64
N THR A 195 -21.66 7.18 6.64
CA THR A 195 -20.53 8.06 7.00
C THR A 195 -19.33 7.30 7.56
N MET A 196 -19.56 6.18 8.25
CA MET A 196 -18.48 5.28 8.69
C MET A 196 -17.92 4.41 7.55
N THR A 197 -18.67 4.26 6.46
CA THR A 197 -18.20 3.52 5.28
C THR A 197 -17.23 4.36 4.47
N ARG A 198 -17.48 5.67 4.33
CA ARG A 198 -16.61 6.61 3.61
C ARG A 198 -16.78 8.05 4.12
N PRO A 199 -15.74 8.91 4.14
CA PRO A 199 -15.86 10.32 4.54
C PRO A 199 -16.89 11.09 3.71
N ASP A 200 -16.96 10.84 2.40
CA ASP A 200 -17.93 11.49 1.51
C ASP A 200 -19.39 11.06 1.78
N GLY A 201 -19.60 9.97 2.54
CA GLY A 201 -20.90 9.55 3.04
C GLY A 201 -21.61 10.63 3.88
N LEU A 202 -20.85 11.54 4.50
CA LEU A 202 -21.41 12.68 5.25
C LEU A 202 -22.23 13.61 4.35
N ALA A 203 -21.82 13.82 3.10
CA ALA A 203 -22.57 14.65 2.15
C ALA A 203 -23.92 13.99 1.79
N TYR A 204 -23.94 12.67 1.61
CA TYR A 204 -25.18 11.92 1.37
C TYR A 204 -26.10 11.91 2.60
N ALA A 205 -25.54 11.84 3.81
CA ALA A 205 -26.30 12.02 5.05
C ALA A 205 -26.90 13.43 5.15
N GLY A 206 -26.16 14.47 4.74
CA GLY A 206 -26.65 15.84 4.63
C GLY A 206 -27.81 15.98 3.64
N ILE A 207 -27.71 15.34 2.47
CA ILE A 207 -28.83 15.25 1.51
C ILE A 207 -30.04 14.54 2.15
N GLY A 208 -29.80 13.47 2.89
CA GLY A 208 -30.82 12.75 3.66
C GLY A 208 -31.49 13.62 4.72
N LEU A 209 -30.73 14.46 5.45
CA LEU A 209 -31.26 15.41 6.43
C LEU A 209 -32.08 16.52 5.77
N ILE A 210 -31.62 17.07 4.64
CA ILE A 210 -32.37 18.07 3.87
C ILE A 210 -33.70 17.45 3.43
N ALA A 211 -33.68 16.28 2.82
CA ALA A 211 -34.88 15.55 2.45
C ALA A 211 -35.78 15.29 3.67
N ARG A 212 -35.25 14.77 4.78
CA ARG A 212 -36.03 14.55 6.01
C ARG A 212 -36.70 15.83 6.50
N THR A 213 -35.99 16.96 6.46
CA THR A 213 -36.49 18.29 6.85
C THR A 213 -37.63 18.73 5.92
N MET A 214 -37.46 18.58 4.62
CA MET A 214 -38.50 18.92 3.64
C MET A 214 -39.76 18.07 3.83
N GLY A 215 -39.60 16.75 4.03
CA GLY A 215 -40.71 15.85 4.34
C GLY A 215 -41.41 16.23 5.65
N THR A 216 -40.62 16.63 6.65
CA THR A 216 -41.12 17.12 7.94
C THR A 216 -41.91 18.40 7.81
N VAL A 217 -41.44 19.38 7.03
CA VAL A 217 -42.16 20.63 6.78
C VAL A 217 -43.46 20.36 6.03
N ALA A 218 -43.42 19.50 5.00
CA ALA A 218 -44.59 19.16 4.20
C ALA A 218 -45.68 18.39 4.99
N ARG A 219 -45.28 17.56 5.96
CA ARG A 219 -46.19 16.69 6.72
C ARG A 219 -46.30 17.01 8.22
N ARG A 220 -45.64 18.08 8.68
CA ARG A 220 -45.58 18.58 10.07
C ARG A 220 -45.06 17.56 11.11
N GLN A 221 -44.05 16.77 10.76
CA GLN A 221 -43.53 15.63 11.55
C GLN A 221 -42.34 15.96 12.49
N TRP A 222 -42.36 17.10 13.19
CA TRP A 222 -41.18 17.63 13.90
C TRP A 222 -40.61 16.71 14.98
N VAL A 223 -41.46 15.94 15.66
CA VAL A 223 -41.02 14.97 16.67
C VAL A 223 -40.17 13.86 16.02
N ALA A 224 -40.60 13.36 14.88
CA ALA A 224 -39.87 12.32 14.16
C ALA A 224 -38.62 12.88 13.44
N TRP A 225 -38.55 14.18 13.17
CA TRP A 225 -37.32 14.86 12.78
C TRP A 225 -36.32 14.95 13.93
N LEU A 226 -36.78 15.29 15.14
CA LEU A 226 -35.92 15.32 16.34
C LEU A 226 -35.33 13.94 16.62
N PHE A 227 -36.16 12.88 16.59
CA PHE A 227 -35.67 11.50 16.76
C PHE A 227 -34.66 11.11 15.68
N TRP A 228 -34.87 11.54 14.44
CA TRP A 228 -33.90 11.32 13.37
C TRP A 228 -32.57 12.03 13.65
N GLY A 229 -32.63 13.31 14.04
CA GLY A 229 -31.45 14.10 14.36
C GLY A 229 -30.64 13.50 15.51
N VAL A 230 -31.32 13.10 16.59
CA VAL A 230 -30.69 12.46 17.75
C VAL A 230 -30.08 11.10 17.38
N ALA A 231 -30.80 10.26 16.63
CA ALA A 231 -30.35 8.94 16.22
C ALA A 231 -29.15 8.97 15.25
N PHE A 232 -28.95 10.05 14.52
CA PHE A 232 -27.76 10.27 13.71
C PHE A 232 -26.63 10.91 14.53
N ALA A 233 -26.92 12.02 15.22
CA ALA A 233 -25.90 12.86 15.83
C ALA A 233 -25.19 12.18 17.00
N ILE A 234 -25.91 11.47 17.88
CA ILE A 234 -25.28 10.83 19.05
C ILE A 234 -24.25 9.76 18.61
N PRO A 235 -24.58 8.77 17.76
CA PRO A 235 -23.60 7.79 17.32
C PRO A 235 -22.47 8.41 16.50
N TRP A 236 -22.77 9.41 15.67
CA TRP A 236 -21.76 10.08 14.85
C TRP A 236 -20.74 10.85 15.69
N VAL A 237 -21.20 11.63 16.67
CA VAL A 237 -20.32 12.35 17.60
C VAL A 237 -19.52 11.36 18.44
N ALA A 238 -20.16 10.33 19.00
CA ALA A 238 -19.44 9.31 19.78
C ALA A 238 -18.35 8.62 18.95
N TYR A 239 -18.64 8.26 17.70
CA TYR A 239 -17.66 7.70 16.78
C TYR A 239 -16.53 8.69 16.45
N PHE A 240 -16.88 9.95 16.18
CA PHE A 240 -15.92 11.01 15.86
C PHE A 240 -14.96 11.28 17.02
N GLU A 241 -15.49 11.45 18.23
CA GLU A 241 -14.69 11.70 19.44
C GLU A 241 -13.78 10.51 19.78
N TRP A 242 -14.30 9.28 19.68
CA TRP A 242 -13.47 8.09 19.87
C TRP A 242 -12.31 8.03 18.86
N ARG A 243 -12.61 8.28 17.58
CA ARG A 243 -11.59 8.29 16.52
C ARG A 243 -10.55 9.38 16.75
N MET A 244 -10.99 10.58 17.13
CA MET A 244 -10.11 11.69 17.46
C MET A 244 -9.22 11.37 18.66
N ALA A 245 -9.75 10.73 19.69
CA ALA A 245 -8.96 10.31 20.85
C ALA A 245 -7.95 9.19 20.50
N TYR A 246 -8.31 8.28 19.60
CA TYR A 246 -7.46 7.14 19.22
C TYR A 246 -6.35 7.53 18.24
N PHE A 247 -6.67 8.36 17.24
CA PHE A 247 -5.77 8.71 16.15
C PHE A 247 -5.21 10.13 16.26
N ALA A 248 -5.80 11.08 16.99
CA ALA A 248 -5.36 12.48 17.11
C ALA A 248 -5.45 13.38 15.85
N TRP A 249 -6.05 12.92 14.75
CA TRP A 249 -6.34 13.74 13.55
C TRP A 249 -7.83 13.83 13.25
N GLU A 250 -8.25 14.97 12.69
CA GLU A 250 -9.66 15.25 12.36
C GLU A 250 -10.18 14.30 11.26
N TRP A 251 -9.31 13.98 10.30
CA TRP A 251 -9.59 13.16 9.12
C TRP A 251 -8.59 11.99 9.02
N PRO A 252 -8.94 10.90 8.30
CA PRO A 252 -8.00 9.82 8.06
C PRO A 252 -6.78 10.31 7.26
N GLN A 253 -5.61 9.69 7.44
CA GLN A 253 -4.39 10.10 6.73
C GLN A 253 -4.52 9.99 5.21
N THR A 254 -5.34 9.04 4.74
CA THR A 254 -5.70 8.93 3.32
C THR A 254 -6.34 10.18 2.72
N TRP A 255 -6.92 11.08 3.54
CA TRP A 255 -7.40 12.40 3.12
C TRP A 255 -6.24 13.39 2.95
N TYR A 256 -5.36 13.50 3.94
CA TYR A 256 -4.20 14.41 3.89
C TYR A 256 -3.25 14.05 2.75
N ALA A 257 -2.97 12.75 2.58
CA ALA A 257 -2.19 12.19 1.47
C ALA A 257 -2.70 12.56 0.06
N LYS A 258 -4.01 12.81 -0.06
CA LYS A 258 -4.69 13.04 -1.36
C LYS A 258 -5.23 14.46 -1.49
N LYS A 259 -4.93 15.34 -0.52
CA LYS A 259 -5.40 16.72 -0.52
C LYS A 259 -4.83 17.46 -1.73
N LYS A 260 -5.71 18.06 -2.52
CA LYS A 260 -5.38 18.93 -3.65
C LYS A 260 -6.30 20.13 -3.66
N ASP A 261 -5.81 21.26 -4.14
CA ASP A 261 -6.62 22.46 -4.25
C ASP A 261 -7.75 22.29 -5.27
N PHE A 262 -8.94 22.73 -4.89
CA PHE A 262 -10.13 22.65 -5.72
C PHE A 262 -10.15 23.79 -6.74
N HIS A 263 -9.85 23.46 -8.00
CA HIS A 263 -9.85 24.38 -9.14
C HIS A 263 -10.84 23.93 -10.22
N PRO A 264 -12.15 24.16 -10.04
CA PRO A 264 -13.18 23.72 -10.99
C PRO A 264 -13.05 24.38 -12.37
N GLU A 265 -12.40 25.54 -12.46
CA GLU A 265 -12.07 26.25 -13.70
C GLU A 265 -11.02 25.53 -14.56
N ASN A 266 -10.29 24.55 -14.01
CA ASN A 266 -9.36 23.75 -14.81
C ASN A 266 -10.10 22.63 -15.54
N TRP A 267 -10.77 22.93 -16.65
CA TRP A 267 -11.54 21.98 -17.47
C TRP A 267 -10.77 20.73 -17.96
N ASN A 268 -9.43 20.80 -17.92
CA ASN A 268 -8.51 19.73 -18.32
C ASN A 268 -7.95 18.93 -17.13
N SER A 269 -8.42 19.21 -15.91
CA SER A 269 -8.11 18.42 -14.72
C SER A 269 -8.57 16.97 -14.89
N LEU A 270 -7.95 16.08 -14.12
CA LEU A 270 -8.25 14.65 -14.16
C LEU A 270 -9.72 14.37 -13.85
N GLY A 271 -10.31 15.06 -12.86
CA GLY A 271 -11.72 14.91 -12.50
C GLY A 271 -12.68 15.21 -13.65
N TRP A 272 -12.49 16.35 -14.33
CA TRP A 272 -13.34 16.70 -15.49
C TRP A 272 -13.16 15.73 -16.66
N LYS A 273 -11.93 15.28 -16.92
CA LYS A 273 -11.65 14.27 -17.95
C LYS A 273 -12.38 12.97 -17.64
N GLN A 274 -12.28 12.47 -16.42
CA GLN A 274 -12.95 11.24 -16.00
C GLN A 274 -14.47 11.33 -16.08
N MET A 275 -15.06 12.47 -15.72
CA MET A 275 -16.50 12.68 -15.89
C MET A 275 -16.95 12.60 -17.34
N ARG A 276 -16.23 13.28 -18.25
CA ARG A 276 -16.55 13.24 -19.69
C ARG A 276 -16.34 11.84 -20.26
N GLU A 277 -15.22 11.20 -19.93
CA GLU A 277 -14.92 9.87 -20.45
C GLU A 277 -15.88 8.83 -19.89
N TYR A 278 -16.25 8.87 -18.60
CA TYR A 278 -17.26 7.99 -18.02
C TYR A 278 -18.61 8.15 -18.74
N THR A 279 -19.10 9.39 -18.85
CA THR A 279 -20.42 9.64 -19.43
C THR A 279 -20.50 9.29 -20.91
N TRP A 280 -19.39 9.46 -21.65
CA TRP A 280 -19.28 9.08 -23.05
C TRP A 280 -19.11 7.57 -23.24
N ASN A 281 -18.10 6.98 -22.60
CA ASN A 281 -17.70 5.59 -22.81
C ASN A 281 -18.78 4.58 -22.40
N TYR A 282 -19.62 4.91 -21.41
CA TYR A 282 -20.70 4.06 -20.94
C TYR A 282 -22.08 4.51 -21.45
N GLY A 283 -22.12 5.47 -22.39
CA GLY A 283 -23.35 5.94 -23.01
C GLY A 283 -24.30 6.71 -22.08
N ILE A 284 -23.88 7.07 -20.87
CA ILE A 284 -24.71 7.79 -19.89
C ILE A 284 -25.11 9.17 -20.39
N ILE A 285 -24.28 9.82 -21.22
CA ILE A 285 -24.62 11.11 -21.84
C ILE A 285 -25.90 11.02 -22.69
N TRP A 286 -26.14 9.89 -23.35
CA TRP A 286 -27.36 9.65 -24.13
C TRP A 286 -28.60 9.41 -23.25
N ALA A 287 -28.41 9.09 -21.97
CA ALA A 287 -29.48 8.98 -20.98
C ALA A 287 -29.83 10.33 -20.32
N ALA A 288 -29.10 11.41 -20.61
CA ALA A 288 -29.35 12.72 -20.00
C ALA A 288 -30.78 13.26 -20.21
N PRO A 289 -31.42 13.09 -21.39
CA PRO A 289 -32.83 13.47 -21.56
C PRO A 289 -33.76 12.68 -20.63
N LEU A 290 -33.50 11.37 -20.45
CA LEU A 290 -34.26 10.53 -19.53
C LEU A 290 -34.10 11.01 -18.09
N ILE A 291 -32.88 11.33 -17.67
CA ILE A 291 -32.62 11.87 -16.33
C ILE A 291 -33.32 13.23 -16.13
N ALA A 292 -33.26 14.13 -17.12
CA ALA A 292 -33.96 15.42 -17.03
C ALA A 292 -35.48 15.25 -16.92
N MET A 293 -36.07 14.34 -17.71
CA MET A 293 -37.49 13.97 -17.59
C MET A 293 -37.82 13.31 -16.25
N ALA A 294 -36.92 12.46 -15.72
CA ALA A 294 -37.09 11.83 -14.43
C ALA A 294 -37.16 12.86 -13.28
N VAL A 295 -36.41 13.95 -13.37
CA VAL A 295 -36.37 14.95 -12.31
C VAL A 295 -37.48 15.99 -12.49
N ALA A 296 -37.53 16.64 -13.65
CA ALA A 296 -38.44 17.75 -13.89
C ALA A 296 -39.85 17.31 -14.30
N GLY A 297 -40.01 16.09 -14.85
CA GLY A 297 -41.19 15.64 -15.57
C GLY A 297 -41.30 16.26 -16.96
N PHE A 298 -42.24 15.78 -17.78
CA PHE A 298 -42.42 16.23 -19.16
C PHE A 298 -43.85 16.72 -19.47
N ASP A 299 -44.48 17.40 -18.51
CA ASP A 299 -45.84 17.94 -18.63
C ASP A 299 -45.86 19.47 -18.82
N ARG A 300 -46.89 19.97 -19.53
CA ARG A 300 -47.22 21.41 -19.67
C ARG A 300 -46.02 22.32 -19.99
N TRP A 301 -45.57 23.14 -19.03
CA TRP A 301 -44.47 24.09 -19.17
C TRP A 301 -43.10 23.43 -18.93
N ARG A 302 -43.07 22.30 -18.21
CA ARG A 302 -41.84 21.60 -17.82
C ARG A 302 -41.14 20.95 -19.01
N LYS A 303 -41.88 20.54 -20.05
CA LYS A 303 -41.28 20.08 -21.32
C LYS A 303 -40.40 21.14 -21.96
N TRP A 304 -40.82 22.41 -21.94
CA TRP A 304 -40.04 23.51 -22.50
C TRP A 304 -38.84 23.83 -21.64
N LEU A 305 -38.98 23.70 -20.30
CA LEU A 305 -37.85 23.78 -19.39
C LEU A 305 -36.81 22.68 -19.70
N VAL A 306 -37.23 21.42 -19.78
CA VAL A 306 -36.34 20.28 -20.07
C VAL A 306 -35.64 20.48 -21.42
N LEU A 307 -36.38 20.83 -22.48
CA LEU A 307 -35.80 21.09 -23.81
C LEU A 307 -34.81 22.27 -23.78
N GLY A 308 -35.14 23.36 -23.07
CA GLY A 308 -34.26 24.52 -22.92
C GLY A 308 -32.98 24.18 -22.16
N LEU A 309 -33.07 23.41 -21.07
CA LEU A 309 -31.92 22.97 -20.29
C LEU A 309 -31.05 21.98 -21.06
N LEU A 310 -31.66 21.06 -21.82
CA LEU A 310 -30.92 20.14 -22.70
C LEU A 310 -30.23 20.89 -23.84
N ALA A 311 -30.87 21.91 -24.42
CA ALA A 311 -30.26 22.76 -25.43
C ALA A 311 -29.07 23.56 -24.85
N ALA A 312 -29.23 24.15 -23.66
CA ALA A 312 -28.15 24.83 -22.95
C ALA A 312 -26.99 23.90 -22.61
N MET A 313 -27.29 22.68 -22.13
CA MET A 313 -26.28 21.68 -21.82
C MET A 313 -25.56 21.21 -23.09
N THR A 314 -26.30 20.96 -24.17
CA THR A 314 -25.74 20.56 -25.48
C THR A 314 -24.81 21.64 -26.01
N PHE A 315 -25.23 22.91 -25.95
CA PHE A 315 -24.41 24.05 -26.34
C PHE A 315 -23.13 24.11 -25.53
N VAL A 316 -23.20 24.05 -24.20
CA VAL A 316 -22.05 24.18 -23.31
C VAL A 316 -21.07 23.00 -23.40
N VAL A 317 -21.57 21.78 -23.64
CA VAL A 317 -20.76 20.56 -23.76
C VAL A 317 -20.11 20.45 -25.14
N LEU A 318 -20.85 20.72 -26.23
CA LEU A 318 -20.34 20.54 -27.60
C LEU A 318 -19.56 21.74 -28.11
N TRP A 319 -19.89 22.97 -27.70
CA TRP A 319 -19.21 24.16 -28.18
C TRP A 319 -17.98 24.45 -27.33
N ASP A 320 -16.79 24.45 -27.93
CA ASP A 320 -15.50 24.70 -27.27
C ASP A 320 -15.22 26.18 -26.98
N GLY A 321 -16.13 27.08 -27.35
CA GLY A 321 -15.98 28.53 -27.18
C GLY A 321 -15.04 29.18 -28.20
N LYS A 322 -14.52 28.42 -29.19
CA LYS A 322 -13.49 28.88 -30.13
C LYS A 322 -14.00 29.04 -31.57
N MET A 323 -15.27 29.40 -31.75
CA MET A 323 -15.79 29.61 -33.10
C MET A 323 -15.50 31.03 -33.58
N TYR A 324 -14.68 31.15 -34.62
CA TYR A 324 -14.63 32.35 -35.45
C TYR A 324 -15.90 32.37 -36.32
N ILE A 325 -16.89 33.19 -35.95
CA ILE A 325 -18.08 33.42 -36.77
C ILE A 325 -17.70 34.51 -37.79
N PRO A 326 -17.60 34.20 -39.11
CA PRO A 326 -17.30 35.20 -40.12
C PRO A 326 -18.41 36.26 -40.12
N GLY A 327 -18.05 37.52 -39.83
CA GLY A 327 -19.01 38.63 -39.73
C GLY A 327 -19.62 38.86 -38.35
N ALA A 328 -19.27 38.07 -37.32
CA ALA A 328 -19.62 38.44 -35.94
C ALA A 328 -18.71 39.56 -35.44
N LEU A 329 -19.35 40.59 -34.86
CA LEU A 329 -18.70 41.75 -34.26
C LEU A 329 -17.52 41.33 -33.37
N LYS A 330 -16.30 41.71 -33.76
CA LYS A 330 -15.12 41.75 -32.88
C LYS A 330 -15.36 42.86 -31.85
N GLY A 331 -16.21 42.58 -30.86
CA GLY A 331 -16.56 43.48 -29.76
C GLY A 331 -15.98 43.00 -28.42
N PRO A 332 -15.96 43.85 -27.38
CA PRO A 332 -15.46 43.48 -26.05
C PRO A 332 -16.16 42.24 -25.47
N SER A 333 -17.42 42.00 -25.83
CA SER A 333 -18.23 40.86 -25.36
C SER A 333 -17.76 39.50 -25.90
N THR A 334 -17.24 39.42 -27.13
CA THR A 334 -16.72 38.15 -27.69
C THR A 334 -15.35 37.80 -27.12
N VAL A 335 -14.52 38.81 -26.81
CA VAL A 335 -13.24 38.65 -26.10
C VAL A 335 -13.46 38.28 -24.63
N TRP A 336 -14.43 38.90 -23.95
CA TRP A 336 -14.81 38.55 -22.59
C TRP A 336 -15.33 37.11 -22.49
N LEU A 337 -16.25 36.72 -23.38
CA LEU A 337 -16.82 35.37 -23.36
C LEU A 337 -15.75 34.31 -23.64
N ALA A 338 -14.84 34.56 -24.57
CA ALA A 338 -13.73 33.65 -24.86
C ALA A 338 -12.77 33.49 -23.67
N SER A 339 -12.48 34.59 -22.95
CA SER A 339 -11.60 34.56 -21.76
C SER A 339 -12.25 33.95 -20.52
N HIS A 340 -13.58 33.99 -20.41
CA HIS A 340 -14.34 33.46 -19.27
C HIS A 340 -15.14 32.20 -19.60
N TRP A 341 -14.96 31.62 -20.79
CA TRP A 341 -15.81 30.55 -21.32
C TRP A 341 -15.89 29.34 -20.39
N ILE A 342 -14.77 28.96 -19.78
CA ILE A 342 -14.74 27.81 -18.87
C ILE A 342 -15.57 28.10 -17.61
N SER A 343 -15.42 29.28 -17.02
CA SER A 343 -16.21 29.71 -15.87
C SER A 343 -17.71 29.78 -16.21
N VAL A 344 -18.05 30.29 -17.40
CA VAL A 344 -19.44 30.30 -17.91
C VAL A 344 -19.96 28.87 -18.08
N ARG A 345 -19.16 27.97 -18.64
CA ARG A 345 -19.49 26.55 -18.84
C ARG A 345 -19.73 25.84 -17.50
N VAL A 346 -18.80 25.96 -16.55
CA VAL A 346 -18.94 25.36 -15.21
C VAL A 346 -20.13 25.96 -14.47
N GLY A 347 -20.29 27.29 -14.52
CA GLY A 347 -21.43 27.99 -13.93
C GLY A 347 -22.77 27.56 -14.54
N THR A 348 -22.82 27.34 -15.86
CA THR A 348 -24.04 26.86 -16.54
C THR A 348 -24.37 25.43 -16.15
N LEU A 349 -23.37 24.54 -16.04
CA LEU A 349 -23.60 23.17 -15.55
C LEU A 349 -24.14 23.16 -14.13
N GLY A 350 -23.59 24.00 -13.24
CA GLY A 350 -24.10 24.18 -11.88
C GLY A 350 -25.53 24.74 -11.86
N ALA A 351 -25.82 25.74 -12.70
CA ALA A 351 -27.14 26.34 -12.81
C ALA A 351 -28.19 25.34 -13.36
N VAL A 352 -27.86 24.59 -14.41
CA VAL A 352 -28.71 23.52 -14.94
C VAL A 352 -29.01 22.50 -13.85
N ALA A 353 -27.99 22.12 -13.07
CA ALA A 353 -28.19 21.14 -12.01
C ALA A 353 -29.09 21.65 -10.87
N ALA A 354 -28.94 22.90 -10.48
CA ALA A 354 -29.80 23.55 -9.49
C ALA A 354 -31.24 23.71 -10.00
N ILE A 355 -31.41 24.19 -11.23
CA ILE A 355 -32.74 24.40 -11.85
C ILE A 355 -33.48 23.06 -12.01
N LEU A 356 -32.81 21.99 -12.46
CA LEU A 356 -33.41 20.65 -12.52
C LEU A 356 -33.85 20.18 -11.14
N GLY A 357 -33.02 20.37 -10.12
CA GLY A 357 -33.37 20.01 -8.73
C GLY A 357 -34.62 20.73 -8.25
N LEU A 358 -34.71 22.04 -8.46
CA LEU A 358 -35.89 22.84 -8.14
C LEU A 358 -37.12 22.44 -8.99
N ALA A 359 -36.90 22.06 -10.25
CA ALA A 359 -37.96 21.59 -11.13
C ALA A 359 -38.57 20.26 -10.66
N SER A 360 -37.94 19.52 -9.74
CA SER A 360 -38.57 18.35 -9.14
C SER A 360 -39.81 18.70 -8.33
N PHE A 361 -39.88 19.90 -7.73
CA PHE A 361 -41.02 20.31 -6.91
C PHE A 361 -42.34 20.24 -7.68
N GLY A 362 -43.38 19.75 -6.98
CA GLY A 362 -44.72 19.58 -7.54
C GLY A 362 -44.88 18.40 -8.51
N GLN A 363 -43.83 17.62 -8.82
CA GLN A 363 -44.00 16.34 -9.50
C GLN A 363 -44.60 15.26 -8.59
N LYS A 364 -45.25 14.26 -9.19
CA LYS A 364 -45.58 13.02 -8.47
C LYS A 364 -44.29 12.33 -8.06
N GLY A 365 -44.15 12.07 -6.76
CA GLY A 365 -42.92 11.53 -6.19
C GLY A 365 -41.74 12.51 -6.19
N TRP A 366 -42.01 13.82 -6.21
CA TRP A 366 -40.98 14.87 -6.18
C TRP A 366 -39.93 14.66 -5.08
N PHE A 367 -40.37 14.16 -3.93
CA PHE A 367 -39.51 13.92 -2.77
C PHE A 367 -38.35 12.96 -3.10
N LEU A 368 -38.68 11.79 -3.67
CA LEU A 368 -37.67 10.82 -4.05
C LEU A 368 -36.86 11.32 -5.25
N ARG A 369 -37.52 11.89 -6.28
CA ARG A 369 -36.85 12.38 -7.49
C ARG A 369 -35.80 13.45 -7.16
N GLY A 370 -36.14 14.39 -6.28
CA GLY A 370 -35.22 15.41 -5.78
C GLY A 370 -34.07 14.82 -4.97
N THR A 371 -34.35 13.87 -4.06
CA THR A 371 -33.32 13.18 -3.27
C THR A 371 -32.33 12.42 -4.17
N LEU A 372 -32.83 11.63 -5.12
CA LEU A 372 -32.01 10.91 -6.09
C LEU A 372 -31.19 11.86 -6.96
N TRP A 373 -31.78 12.98 -7.39
CA TRP A 373 -31.08 14.01 -8.16
C TRP A 373 -29.92 14.64 -7.38
N CYS A 374 -30.13 14.98 -6.11
CA CYS A 374 -29.09 15.53 -5.25
C CYS A 374 -27.95 14.51 -5.06
N CYS A 375 -28.27 13.25 -4.77
CA CYS A 375 -27.25 12.20 -4.63
C CYS A 375 -26.48 11.95 -5.93
N TYR A 376 -27.20 11.87 -7.08
CA TYR A 376 -26.58 11.69 -8.39
C TYR A 376 -25.67 12.87 -8.75
N SER A 377 -26.17 14.10 -8.60
CA SER A 377 -25.41 15.32 -8.91
C SER A 377 -24.17 15.44 -8.06
N PHE A 378 -24.30 15.22 -6.74
CA PHE A 378 -23.14 15.25 -5.85
C PHE A 378 -22.08 14.25 -6.28
N GLY A 379 -22.43 12.97 -6.43
CA GLY A 379 -21.43 11.97 -6.81
C GLY A 379 -20.88 12.13 -8.23
N LEU A 380 -21.66 12.68 -9.17
CA LEU A 380 -21.20 12.98 -10.54
C LEU A 380 -20.10 14.06 -10.56
N PHE A 381 -20.28 15.12 -9.76
CA PHE A 381 -19.32 16.22 -9.63
C PHE A 381 -18.26 15.98 -8.55
N TYR A 382 -18.44 14.98 -7.69
CA TYR A 382 -17.50 14.66 -6.63
C TYR A 382 -16.10 14.34 -7.19
N THR A 383 -16.00 13.70 -8.35
CA THR A 383 -14.69 13.44 -8.98
C THR A 383 -13.97 14.73 -9.37
N VAL A 384 -14.68 15.81 -9.66
CA VAL A 384 -14.09 17.14 -9.87
C VAL A 384 -13.65 17.73 -8.54
N LEU A 385 -14.47 17.60 -7.48
CA LEU A 385 -14.13 18.03 -6.12
C LEU A 385 -12.87 17.33 -5.59
N ALA A 386 -12.76 16.03 -5.81
CA ALA A 386 -11.64 15.20 -5.38
C ALA A 386 -10.43 15.23 -6.34
N SER A 387 -10.44 16.11 -7.35
CA SER A 387 -9.34 16.21 -8.33
C SER A 387 -9.05 14.92 -9.13
N GLY A 388 -10.06 14.08 -9.30
CA GLY A 388 -10.01 12.80 -10.02
C GLY A 388 -9.57 11.62 -9.16
N ASP A 389 -9.59 10.44 -9.77
CA ASP A 389 -9.12 9.18 -9.20
C ASP A 389 -8.00 8.61 -10.04
N TRP A 390 -6.98 8.02 -9.42
CA TRP A 390 -5.90 7.41 -10.21
C TRP A 390 -6.29 6.00 -10.70
N MET A 391 -7.24 5.34 -10.03
CA MET A 391 -7.69 3.99 -10.38
C MET A 391 -8.46 3.95 -11.70
N LYS A 392 -8.22 2.92 -12.52
CA LYS A 392 -8.98 2.61 -13.74
C LYS A 392 -10.47 2.41 -13.46
N ALA A 393 -11.26 2.30 -14.53
CA ALA A 393 -12.66 1.89 -14.46
C ALA A 393 -13.56 2.73 -13.52
N TYR A 394 -13.22 4.00 -13.32
CA TYR A 394 -14.16 5.03 -12.86
C TYR A 394 -14.82 4.72 -11.50
N ARG A 395 -14.01 4.31 -10.50
CA ARG A 395 -14.46 3.86 -9.16
C ARG A 395 -15.58 4.69 -8.54
N TRP A 396 -15.40 6.01 -8.46
CA TRP A 396 -16.37 6.91 -7.83
C TRP A 396 -17.77 6.84 -8.44
N TYR A 397 -17.88 6.46 -9.72
CA TYR A 397 -19.16 6.31 -10.41
C TYR A 397 -19.87 4.99 -10.07
N SER A 398 -19.22 4.06 -9.36
CA SER A 398 -19.95 2.96 -8.72
C SER A 398 -20.86 3.51 -7.62
N LEU A 399 -20.43 4.57 -6.90
CA LEU A 399 -21.19 5.19 -5.80
C LEU A 399 -22.42 5.95 -6.30
N THR A 400 -22.38 6.47 -7.53
CA THR A 400 -23.52 7.12 -8.18
C THR A 400 -24.50 6.14 -8.83
N SER A 401 -24.15 4.86 -8.95
CA SER A 401 -24.91 3.91 -9.75
C SER A 401 -26.35 3.74 -9.26
N VAL A 402 -26.57 3.71 -7.94
CA VAL A 402 -27.92 3.59 -7.33
C VAL A 402 -28.83 4.76 -7.75
N PRO A 403 -28.49 6.04 -7.45
CA PRO A 403 -29.35 7.15 -7.86
C PRO A 403 -29.39 7.35 -9.38
N GLN A 404 -28.28 7.11 -10.10
CA GLN A 404 -28.23 7.24 -11.56
C GLN A 404 -29.21 6.32 -12.26
N PHE A 405 -29.14 5.02 -12.01
CA PHE A 405 -29.98 4.05 -12.71
C PHE A 405 -31.44 4.07 -12.24
N ALA A 406 -31.70 4.51 -11.01
CA ALA A 406 -33.05 4.83 -10.56
C ALA A 406 -33.65 6.00 -11.36
N LEU A 407 -32.91 7.10 -11.55
CA LEU A 407 -33.36 8.24 -12.35
C LEU A 407 -33.58 7.85 -13.81
N ILE A 408 -32.65 7.12 -14.44
CA ILE A 408 -32.82 6.63 -15.81
C ILE A 408 -34.10 5.79 -15.94
N THR A 409 -34.37 4.91 -14.96
CA THR A 409 -35.58 4.07 -14.95
C THR A 409 -36.86 4.89 -14.81
N LEU A 410 -36.89 5.87 -13.91
CA LEU A 410 -38.02 6.80 -13.78
C LEU A 410 -38.22 7.62 -15.06
N GLY A 411 -37.13 8.05 -15.70
CA GLY A 411 -37.13 8.78 -16.96
C GLY A 411 -37.69 7.98 -18.12
N LEU A 412 -37.37 6.68 -18.20
CA LEU A 412 -37.99 5.77 -19.17
C LEU A 412 -39.50 5.66 -18.97
N ALA A 413 -39.95 5.59 -17.71
CA ALA A 413 -41.38 5.53 -17.40
C ALA A 413 -42.13 6.83 -17.80
N GLU A 414 -41.48 7.99 -17.71
CA GLU A 414 -42.01 9.27 -18.22
C GLU A 414 -41.99 9.31 -19.75
N PHE A 415 -40.89 8.88 -20.37
CA PHE A 415 -40.74 8.86 -21.83
C PHE A 415 -41.80 8.01 -22.51
N MET A 416 -42.20 6.90 -21.89
CA MET A 416 -43.27 6.04 -22.39
C MET A 416 -44.62 6.76 -22.54
N ASP A 417 -44.91 7.78 -21.74
CA ASP A 417 -46.16 8.56 -21.87
C ASP A 417 -46.19 9.46 -23.10
N LEU A 418 -45.03 9.72 -23.69
CA LEU A 418 -44.90 10.59 -24.87
C LEU A 418 -45.13 9.85 -26.18
N LEU A 419 -45.17 8.52 -26.14
CA LEU A 419 -45.27 7.70 -27.34
C LEU A 419 -46.74 7.30 -27.58
N PRO A 420 -47.39 7.82 -28.64
CA PRO A 420 -48.82 7.57 -28.93
C PRO A 420 -49.13 6.09 -29.25
N LEU A 421 -48.10 5.26 -29.45
CA LEU A 421 -48.20 3.83 -29.75
C LEU A 421 -48.00 2.94 -28.51
N ALA A 422 -47.78 3.50 -27.31
CA ALA A 422 -47.43 2.73 -26.10
C ALA A 422 -48.53 1.73 -25.66
N ASP A 423 -49.80 2.02 -26.00
CA ASP A 423 -50.96 1.17 -25.70
C ASP A 423 -51.28 0.14 -26.79
N LEU A 424 -50.60 0.20 -27.95
CA LEU A 424 -50.81 -0.76 -29.02
C LEU A 424 -50.16 -2.12 -28.69
N LYS A 425 -50.86 -3.19 -29.07
CA LYS A 425 -50.38 -4.57 -28.93
C LYS A 425 -49.81 -5.06 -30.25
N LEU A 426 -48.59 -5.62 -30.20
CA LEU A 426 -48.01 -6.39 -31.29
C LEU A 426 -48.03 -7.87 -30.90
N GLY A 427 -49.08 -8.59 -31.30
CA GLY A 427 -49.33 -9.96 -30.84
C GLY A 427 -49.57 -10.03 -29.32
N ARG A 428 -48.75 -10.80 -28.60
CA ARG A 428 -48.81 -10.92 -27.12
C ARG A 428 -48.01 -9.83 -26.38
N LEU A 429 -47.21 -9.02 -27.09
CA LEU A 429 -46.34 -8.00 -26.51
C LEU A 429 -47.02 -6.62 -26.56
N ARG A 430 -46.98 -5.87 -25.46
CA ARG A 430 -47.32 -4.44 -25.47
C ARG A 430 -46.12 -3.66 -26.00
N LEU A 431 -46.34 -2.72 -26.92
CA LEU A 431 -45.27 -1.90 -27.51
C LEU A 431 -44.58 -1.01 -26.45
N SER A 432 -45.29 -0.61 -25.38
CA SER A 432 -44.70 -0.03 -24.16
C SER A 432 -43.54 -0.85 -23.58
N GLY A 433 -43.61 -2.18 -23.66
CA GLY A 433 -42.52 -3.09 -23.29
C GLY A 433 -41.26 -2.89 -24.13
N VAL A 434 -41.44 -2.77 -25.45
CA VAL A 434 -40.34 -2.58 -26.40
C VAL A 434 -39.66 -1.23 -26.20
N TYR A 435 -40.45 -0.16 -26.01
CA TYR A 435 -39.92 1.20 -25.82
C TYR A 435 -39.14 1.39 -24.51
N ALA A 436 -39.39 0.58 -23.48
CA ALA A 436 -38.58 0.61 -22.26
C ALA A 436 -37.35 -0.30 -22.37
N VAL A 437 -37.51 -1.49 -22.96
CA VAL A 437 -36.46 -2.53 -22.99
C VAL A 437 -35.38 -2.23 -24.03
N VAL A 438 -35.70 -1.71 -25.21
CA VAL A 438 -34.70 -1.46 -26.26
C VAL A 438 -33.67 -0.39 -25.84
N PRO A 439 -34.08 0.80 -25.34
CA PRO A 439 -33.11 1.77 -24.81
C PRO A 439 -32.32 1.21 -23.62
N ALA A 440 -32.97 0.40 -22.77
CA ALA A 440 -32.28 -0.24 -21.65
C ALA A 440 -31.18 -1.22 -22.12
N ILE A 441 -31.48 -2.06 -23.12
CA ILE A 441 -30.50 -2.96 -23.74
C ILE A 441 -29.35 -2.15 -24.36
N ALA A 442 -29.65 -1.06 -25.07
CA ALA A 442 -28.62 -0.23 -25.69
C ALA A 442 -27.65 0.37 -24.66
N LEU A 443 -28.15 0.88 -23.54
CA LEU A 443 -27.33 1.41 -22.44
C LEU A 443 -26.51 0.32 -21.74
N ILE A 444 -27.03 -0.91 -21.63
CA ILE A 444 -26.33 -2.04 -21.00
C ILE A 444 -25.27 -2.62 -21.95
N ALA A 445 -25.53 -2.69 -23.26
CA ALA A 445 -24.73 -3.41 -24.25
C ALA A 445 -23.28 -2.93 -24.39
N VAL A 446 -22.97 -1.71 -23.93
CA VAL A 446 -21.60 -1.16 -23.95
C VAL A 446 -20.73 -1.71 -22.80
N ASN A 447 -21.34 -2.15 -21.70
CA ASN A 447 -20.62 -2.59 -20.49
C ASN A 447 -19.79 -3.87 -20.66
N PRO A 448 -20.26 -4.93 -21.36
CA PRO A 448 -19.46 -6.13 -21.56
C PRO A 448 -18.08 -5.86 -22.19
N TYR A 449 -17.99 -4.90 -23.12
CA TYR A 449 -16.71 -4.49 -23.70
C TYR A 449 -15.74 -3.92 -22.66
N TRP A 450 -16.22 -3.03 -21.79
CA TRP A 450 -15.40 -2.42 -20.74
C TRP A 450 -15.03 -3.41 -19.63
N SER A 451 -15.95 -4.31 -19.30
CA SER A 451 -15.71 -5.41 -18.36
C SER A 451 -14.62 -6.34 -18.89
N TYR A 452 -14.71 -6.75 -20.16
CA TYR A 452 -13.67 -7.52 -20.83
C TYR A 452 -12.33 -6.79 -20.84
N LYS A 453 -12.32 -5.50 -21.23
CA LYS A 453 -11.11 -4.66 -21.26
C LYS A 453 -10.42 -4.58 -19.92
N PHE A 454 -11.18 -4.53 -18.82
CA PHE A 454 -10.62 -4.58 -17.48
C PHE A 454 -10.07 -5.97 -17.13
N VAL A 455 -10.82 -7.05 -17.39
CA VAL A 455 -10.40 -8.42 -17.07
C VAL A 455 -9.07 -8.80 -17.74
N ILE A 456 -8.84 -8.34 -18.98
CA ILE A 456 -7.58 -8.62 -19.70
C ILE A 456 -6.39 -7.78 -19.19
N ARG A 457 -6.67 -6.63 -18.55
CA ARG A 457 -5.67 -5.66 -18.08
C ARG A 457 -6.17 -5.01 -16.79
N PRO A 458 -6.22 -5.77 -15.69
CA PRO A 458 -6.75 -5.28 -14.43
C PRO A 458 -5.89 -4.14 -13.88
N GLU A 459 -6.41 -3.49 -12.84
CA GLU A 459 -5.57 -2.64 -11.99
C GLU A 459 -4.63 -3.48 -11.12
N THR A 460 -3.54 -2.87 -10.65
CA THR A 460 -2.59 -3.48 -9.72
C THR A 460 -3.31 -4.15 -8.55
N ALA A 461 -2.97 -5.41 -8.30
CA ALA A 461 -3.51 -6.20 -7.21
C ALA A 461 -2.42 -6.49 -6.14
N PRO A 462 -2.81 -6.85 -4.90
CA PRO A 462 -1.85 -7.19 -3.86
C PRO A 462 -0.87 -8.30 -4.27
N ARG A 463 -1.30 -9.24 -5.10
CA ARG A 463 -0.43 -10.31 -5.65
C ARG A 463 0.68 -9.79 -6.58
N ASP A 464 0.46 -8.66 -7.24
CA ASP A 464 1.43 -8.09 -8.18
C ASP A 464 2.56 -7.41 -7.40
N VAL A 465 2.19 -6.72 -6.30
CA VAL A 465 3.13 -6.12 -5.34
C VAL A 465 3.77 -7.19 -4.44
N HIS A 466 3.08 -8.29 -4.13
CA HIS A 466 3.66 -9.40 -3.37
C HIS A 466 4.92 -9.98 -4.02
N LYS A 467 5.02 -10.00 -5.37
CA LYS A 467 6.26 -10.37 -6.07
C LYS A 467 7.44 -9.45 -5.71
N ARG A 468 7.16 -8.17 -5.46
CA ARG A 468 8.16 -7.20 -4.97
C ARG A 468 8.58 -7.54 -3.55
N ALA A 469 7.61 -7.81 -2.68
CA ALA A 469 7.87 -8.23 -1.30
C ALA A 469 8.71 -9.53 -1.26
N ASP A 470 8.40 -10.52 -2.11
CA ASP A 470 9.19 -11.76 -2.26
C ASP A 470 10.62 -11.46 -2.69
N TYR A 471 10.79 -10.61 -3.71
CA TYR A 471 12.11 -10.20 -4.19
C TYR A 471 12.92 -9.51 -3.08
N MET A 472 12.31 -8.58 -2.35
CA MET A 472 13.00 -7.85 -1.27
C MET A 472 13.22 -8.73 -0.03
N THR A 473 12.40 -9.76 0.20
CA THR A 473 12.64 -10.79 1.22
C THR A 473 13.84 -11.67 0.85
N TRP A 474 14.01 -11.97 -0.44
CA TRP A 474 15.22 -12.62 -0.94
C TRP A 474 16.46 -11.73 -0.75
N VAL A 475 16.37 -10.43 -1.05
CA VAL A 475 17.45 -9.45 -0.78
C VAL A 475 17.80 -9.42 0.71
N GLN A 476 16.79 -9.35 1.59
CA GLN A 476 16.97 -9.41 3.05
C GLN A 476 17.75 -10.66 3.48
N SER A 477 17.35 -11.82 2.97
CA SER A 477 17.97 -13.10 3.28
C SER A 477 19.42 -13.15 2.78
N ARG A 478 19.67 -12.65 1.56
CA ARG A 478 21.01 -12.59 0.94
C ARG A 478 21.98 -11.69 1.70
N LEU A 479 21.48 -10.61 2.30
CA LEU A 479 22.26 -9.68 3.13
C LEU A 479 22.35 -10.09 4.61
N ASP A 480 21.68 -11.19 4.98
CA ASP A 480 21.54 -11.69 6.34
C ASP A 480 21.08 -10.58 7.31
N LEU A 481 19.99 -9.90 6.94
CA LEU A 481 19.42 -8.78 7.69
C LEU A 481 18.29 -9.22 8.61
N ASP A 482 18.41 -8.87 9.88
CA ASP A 482 17.38 -9.13 10.90
C ASP A 482 16.31 -8.04 10.94
N ARG A 483 16.67 -6.84 10.51
CA ARG A 483 15.85 -5.64 10.60
C ARG A 483 15.70 -4.98 9.25
N VAL A 484 14.46 -4.68 8.86
CA VAL A 484 14.14 -4.05 7.59
C VAL A 484 13.12 -2.94 7.80
N THR A 485 13.52 -1.74 7.42
CA THR A 485 12.60 -0.62 7.17
C THR A 485 12.49 -0.44 5.65
N LEU A 486 11.26 -0.47 5.14
CA LEU A 486 10.95 -0.30 3.73
C LEU A 486 10.46 1.12 3.46
N PHE A 487 10.93 1.73 2.38
CA PHE A 487 10.35 2.93 1.77
C PHE A 487 9.73 2.57 0.42
N ASP A 488 8.40 2.61 0.32
CA ASP A 488 7.64 2.23 -0.88
C ASP A 488 6.32 3.03 -0.92
N VAL A 489 5.52 2.86 -1.95
CA VAL A 489 4.27 3.57 -2.18
C VAL A 489 3.02 2.67 -2.21
N ASP A 490 3.17 1.38 -2.55
CA ASP A 490 2.05 0.44 -2.57
C ASP A 490 1.99 -0.33 -1.24
N MET A 491 1.12 0.10 -0.33
CA MET A 491 1.14 -0.38 1.06
C MET A 491 0.42 -1.72 1.28
N GLY A 492 -0.68 -1.98 0.59
CA GLY A 492 -1.57 -3.10 0.88
C GLY A 492 -0.87 -4.45 0.96
N ALA A 493 -0.06 -4.81 -0.04
CA ALA A 493 0.65 -6.09 -0.03
C ALA A 493 1.74 -6.15 1.05
N HIS A 494 2.51 -5.07 1.25
CA HIS A 494 3.57 -5.04 2.26
C HIS A 494 3.01 -5.19 3.67
N LEU A 495 1.91 -4.50 3.99
CA LEU A 495 1.23 -4.62 5.29
C LEU A 495 0.63 -6.02 5.52
N TRP A 496 0.29 -6.74 4.46
CA TRP A 496 -0.31 -8.07 4.58
C TRP A 496 0.73 -9.19 4.67
N TYR A 497 1.77 -9.14 3.83
CA TYR A 497 2.73 -10.25 3.61
C TYR A 497 4.06 -10.08 4.34
N THR A 498 4.36 -8.91 4.90
CA THR A 498 5.63 -8.64 5.60
C THR A 498 5.39 -8.13 7.02
N ASP A 499 6.42 -8.26 7.85
CA ASP A 499 6.48 -7.69 9.20
C ASP A 499 7.48 -6.51 9.26
N TRP A 500 7.72 -5.86 8.12
CA TRP A 500 8.66 -4.75 8.03
C TRP A 500 8.09 -3.47 8.64
N PHE A 501 8.99 -2.63 9.15
CA PHE A 501 8.65 -1.24 9.40
C PHE A 501 8.57 -0.52 8.06
N ILE A 502 7.61 0.39 7.91
CA ILE A 502 7.35 1.03 6.62
C ILE A 502 7.32 2.54 6.77
N ALA A 503 8.04 3.21 5.89
CA ALA A 503 7.84 4.61 5.54
C ALA A 503 7.10 4.67 4.20
N ASP A 504 5.95 5.32 4.19
CA ASP A 504 5.01 5.29 3.07
C ASP A 504 5.11 6.57 2.24
N ILE A 505 5.63 6.45 1.02
CA ILE A 505 5.77 7.55 0.06
C ILE A 505 4.44 8.26 -0.16
N ALA A 506 3.32 7.54 -0.22
CA ALA A 506 2.01 8.17 -0.44
C ALA A 506 1.43 8.83 0.83
N GLY A 507 1.98 8.56 2.01
CA GLY A 507 1.46 9.05 3.28
C GLY A 507 0.11 8.46 3.69
N LEU A 508 -0.27 7.28 3.17
CA LEU A 508 -1.51 6.61 3.59
C LEU A 508 -1.41 6.11 5.03
N VAL A 509 -0.27 5.51 5.41
CA VAL A 509 -0.04 4.98 6.76
C VAL A 509 1.11 5.68 7.51
N ASP A 510 1.65 6.75 6.93
CA ASP A 510 2.79 7.51 7.45
C ASP A 510 2.37 8.98 7.64
N VAL A 511 2.17 9.36 8.90
CA VAL A 511 1.76 10.71 9.31
C VAL A 511 2.76 11.77 8.84
N PRO A 512 4.08 11.65 9.14
CA PRO A 512 5.06 12.60 8.63
C PRO A 512 4.94 12.84 7.13
N MET A 513 4.88 11.79 6.31
CA MET A 513 4.74 11.96 4.85
C MET A 513 3.45 12.70 4.47
N ALA A 514 2.33 12.31 5.06
CA ALA A 514 1.03 12.92 4.75
C ALA A 514 0.95 14.41 5.07
N GLN A 515 1.69 14.86 6.09
CA GLN A 515 1.57 16.22 6.62
C GLN A 515 2.50 17.24 5.96
N HIS A 516 3.57 16.86 5.26
CA HIS A 516 4.62 17.80 4.85
C HIS A 516 4.82 17.95 3.33
N GLU A 517 3.89 17.44 2.50
CA GLU A 517 3.81 17.72 1.04
C GLU A 517 5.13 17.55 0.26
N TYR A 518 6.01 16.64 0.71
CA TYR A 518 7.33 16.36 0.12
C TYR A 518 8.32 17.55 0.13
N GLU A 519 8.17 18.47 1.08
CA GLU A 519 9.08 19.60 1.26
C GLU A 519 10.54 19.14 1.44
N LYS A 520 11.47 19.78 0.74
CA LYS A 520 12.87 19.29 0.61
C LYS A 520 13.57 19.17 1.97
N ALA A 521 13.39 20.15 2.85
CA ALA A 521 14.00 20.15 4.19
C ALA A 521 13.45 19.01 5.05
N PHE A 522 12.16 18.72 4.94
CA PHE A 522 11.53 17.61 5.65
C PHE A 522 11.99 16.26 5.10
N LEU A 523 11.98 16.07 3.78
CA LEU A 523 12.45 14.81 3.18
C LEU A 523 13.91 14.54 3.54
N LYS A 524 14.77 15.57 3.55
CA LYS A 524 16.15 15.45 4.00
C LYS A 524 16.22 14.85 5.41
N GLU A 525 15.59 15.50 6.38
CA GLU A 525 15.61 15.06 7.77
C GLU A 525 14.93 13.69 7.95
N TYR A 526 13.67 13.57 7.51
CA TYR A 526 12.87 12.39 7.79
C TYR A 526 13.40 11.14 7.08
N LEU A 527 13.71 11.23 5.79
CA LEU A 527 14.11 10.06 5.01
C LEU A 527 15.59 9.69 5.25
N PHE A 528 16.49 10.67 5.24
CA PHE A 528 17.95 10.42 5.21
C PHE A 528 18.64 10.53 6.57
N GLU A 529 18.01 11.15 7.57
CA GLU A 529 18.60 11.30 8.90
C GLU A 529 17.83 10.47 9.94
N GLU A 530 16.49 10.48 9.90
CA GLU A 530 15.63 9.85 10.90
C GLU A 530 15.26 8.39 10.60
N VAL A 531 14.58 8.12 9.47
CA VAL A 531 14.09 6.78 9.13
C VAL A 531 15.21 5.91 8.56
N ARG A 532 16.02 6.49 7.66
CA ARG A 532 17.11 5.81 6.92
C ARG A 532 16.70 4.41 6.44
N PRO A 533 15.69 4.28 5.57
CA PRO A 533 15.15 2.98 5.14
C PRO A 533 16.24 1.99 4.73
N THR A 534 16.14 0.74 5.17
CA THR A 534 17.00 -0.36 4.75
C THR A 534 16.87 -0.60 3.24
N PHE A 535 15.62 -0.59 2.78
CA PHE A 535 15.23 -0.78 1.40
C PHE A 535 14.38 0.37 0.93
N ALA A 536 14.56 0.79 -0.30
CA ALA A 536 13.75 1.83 -0.91
C ALA A 536 13.36 1.43 -2.33
N HIS A 537 12.08 1.52 -2.64
CA HIS A 537 11.54 1.28 -3.97
C HIS A 537 10.97 2.59 -4.52
N VAL A 538 11.74 3.24 -5.41
CA VAL A 538 11.44 4.57 -5.93
C VAL A 538 11.64 4.59 -7.44
N HIS A 539 10.55 4.73 -8.20
CA HIS A 539 10.60 4.78 -9.67
C HIS A 539 9.41 5.55 -10.27
N GLY A 540 9.46 5.79 -11.58
CA GLY A 540 8.33 6.32 -12.34
C GLY A 540 7.86 7.70 -11.87
N SER A 541 6.53 7.91 -11.83
CA SER A 541 5.96 9.20 -11.43
C SER A 541 6.25 9.57 -9.98
N TRP A 542 6.43 8.58 -9.09
CA TRP A 542 6.70 8.82 -7.68
C TRP A 542 8.09 9.38 -7.44
N LYS A 543 9.10 8.91 -8.19
CA LYS A 543 10.45 9.50 -8.18
C LYS A 543 10.41 11.02 -8.47
N ASN A 544 9.58 11.42 -9.44
CA ASN A 544 9.40 12.82 -9.81
C ASN A 544 8.57 13.60 -8.76
N THR A 545 7.57 12.95 -8.16
CA THR A 545 6.66 13.58 -7.19
C THR A 545 7.41 14.02 -5.93
N ILE A 546 8.35 13.20 -5.45
CA ILE A 546 9.17 13.51 -4.27
C ILE A 546 10.49 14.19 -4.63
N HIS A 547 10.67 14.59 -5.90
CA HIS A 547 11.89 15.22 -6.41
C HIS A 547 13.19 14.49 -6.00
N MET A 548 13.19 13.15 -6.05
CA MET A 548 14.28 12.35 -5.46
C MET A 548 15.66 12.71 -6.04
N ASP A 549 15.74 12.98 -7.34
CA ASP A 549 16.99 13.37 -8.02
C ASP A 549 17.56 14.72 -7.55
N SER A 550 16.78 15.51 -6.80
CA SER A 550 17.24 16.80 -6.24
C SER A 550 17.90 16.68 -4.85
N HIS A 551 17.88 15.48 -4.26
CA HIS A 551 18.52 15.16 -2.99
C HIS A 551 19.92 14.60 -3.24
N GLU A 552 20.94 15.32 -2.78
CA GLU A 552 22.35 14.90 -2.89
C GLU A 552 22.60 13.61 -2.09
N GLU A 553 21.85 13.44 -0.99
CA GLU A 553 21.92 12.28 -0.11
C GLU A 553 21.46 10.98 -0.78
N TRP A 554 20.64 11.04 -1.83
CA TRP A 554 20.09 9.85 -2.49
C TRP A 554 21.18 8.96 -3.13
N PRO A 555 21.98 9.46 -4.10
CA PRO A 555 23.07 8.67 -4.66
C PRO A 555 24.23 8.42 -3.68
N GLU A 556 24.35 9.22 -2.62
CA GLU A 556 25.37 9.03 -1.58
C GLU A 556 25.03 7.87 -0.64
N GLN A 557 23.75 7.75 -0.24
CA GLN A 557 23.31 6.80 0.78
C GLN A 557 22.63 5.55 0.24
N TYR A 558 22.28 5.49 -1.05
CA TYR A 558 21.55 4.36 -1.63
C TYR A 558 22.18 3.81 -2.91
N ILE A 559 22.15 2.49 -3.05
CA ILE A 559 22.62 1.77 -4.24
C ILE A 559 21.42 1.09 -4.90
N GLU A 560 21.20 1.39 -6.19
CA GLU A 560 20.20 0.67 -6.99
C GLU A 560 20.66 -0.77 -7.23
N ILE A 561 19.78 -1.73 -6.94
CA ILE A 561 19.99 -3.16 -7.17
C ILE A 561 19.21 -3.61 -8.42
N PRO A 562 19.56 -4.75 -9.04
CA PRO A 562 18.90 -5.21 -10.26
C PRO A 562 17.38 -5.33 -10.14
N GLY A 563 16.66 -5.05 -11.22
CA GLY A 563 15.21 -5.24 -11.26
C GLY A 563 14.80 -6.72 -11.29
N TYR A 564 13.59 -7.03 -10.83
CA TYR A 564 13.02 -8.39 -10.86
C TYR A 564 12.00 -8.56 -12.00
N PRO A 565 11.76 -9.77 -12.53
CA PRO A 565 10.81 -9.97 -13.62
C PRO A 565 9.36 -9.60 -13.24
N SER A 566 8.80 -8.56 -13.87
CA SER A 566 7.37 -8.20 -13.74
C SER A 566 6.50 -8.89 -14.79
N GLY A 567 7.11 -9.33 -15.90
CA GLY A 567 6.47 -10.09 -16.97
C GLY A 567 7.49 -10.83 -17.82
N LYS A 568 7.05 -11.47 -18.90
CA LYS A 568 7.93 -12.31 -19.75
C LYS A 568 9.12 -11.57 -20.36
N HIS A 569 9.01 -10.25 -20.54
CA HIS A 569 10.02 -9.44 -21.24
C HIS A 569 10.30 -8.11 -20.52
N ALA A 570 9.92 -7.97 -19.25
CA ALA A 570 10.07 -6.72 -18.51
C ALA A 570 10.60 -6.96 -17.11
N LEU A 571 11.58 -6.14 -16.71
CA LEU A 571 12.07 -6.04 -15.35
C LEU A 571 11.41 -4.85 -14.65
N HIS A 572 11.11 -5.03 -13.36
CA HIS A 572 10.67 -4.00 -12.46
C HIS A 572 11.89 -3.41 -11.76
N VAL A 573 12.28 -2.19 -12.15
CA VAL A 573 13.47 -1.48 -11.65
C VAL A 573 13.14 -0.50 -10.52
N GLY A 574 14.15 0.20 -9.99
CA GLY A 574 13.99 1.19 -8.92
C GLY A 574 14.06 0.64 -7.50
N ASN A 575 14.58 -0.58 -7.32
CA ASN A 575 14.84 -1.15 -6.01
C ASN A 575 16.22 -0.69 -5.53
N HIS A 576 16.33 -0.21 -4.30
CA HIS A 576 17.55 0.33 -3.74
C HIS A 576 17.80 -0.27 -2.35
N VAL A 577 19.08 -0.40 -2.00
CA VAL A 577 19.55 -0.80 -0.67
C VAL A 577 20.39 0.32 -0.09
N ARG A 578 20.26 0.57 1.21
CA ARG A 578 21.09 1.55 1.93
C ARG A 578 22.57 1.16 1.83
N LYS A 579 23.41 2.10 1.37
CA LYS A 579 24.82 1.89 1.07
C LYS A 579 25.61 1.40 2.28
N ASP A 580 25.31 1.90 3.48
CA ASP A 580 26.03 1.55 4.72
C ASP A 580 25.90 0.08 5.16
N ILE A 581 24.95 -0.66 4.59
CA ILE A 581 24.79 -2.11 4.78
C ILE A 581 25.88 -2.87 4.03
N LEU A 582 26.33 -2.31 2.90
CA LEU A 582 27.32 -2.89 1.99
C LEU A 582 28.69 -2.24 2.14
N VAL A 583 28.76 -0.97 2.51
CA VAL A 583 29.97 -0.14 2.46
C VAL A 583 30.09 0.66 3.74
N ASN A 584 31.18 0.46 4.49
CA ASN A 584 31.47 1.21 5.70
C ASN A 584 32.62 2.20 5.43
N GLU A 585 32.58 3.38 6.05
CA GLU A 585 33.65 4.39 5.95
C GLU A 585 34.70 4.23 7.06
N SER A 586 34.31 3.63 8.17
CA SER A 586 35.23 3.37 9.29
C SER A 586 35.92 2.01 9.12
N PRO A 587 37.22 1.93 9.46
CA PRO A 587 37.91 0.65 9.49
C PRO A 587 37.20 -0.30 10.45
N PRO A 588 37.21 -1.62 10.16
CA PRO A 588 36.81 -2.60 11.16
C PRO A 588 37.72 -2.44 12.40
N PRO A 589 37.26 -2.88 13.60
CA PRO A 589 38.11 -2.92 14.79
C PRO A 589 39.44 -3.61 14.44
N ASN A 590 40.58 -3.01 14.82
CA ASN A 590 41.91 -3.53 14.49
C ASN A 590 42.01 -5.01 14.87
N ASP A 591 41.95 -5.87 13.86
CA ASP A 591 42.22 -7.29 13.95
C ASP A 591 43.52 -7.52 13.17
N GLU A 592 44.42 -8.35 13.68
CA GLU A 592 45.73 -8.66 13.08
C GLU A 592 45.61 -9.46 11.77
N ARG A 593 44.37 -9.65 11.31
CA ARG A 593 43.87 -10.47 10.22
C ARG A 593 43.78 -9.70 8.89
N LEU A 594 44.81 -8.94 8.53
CA LEU A 594 44.87 -8.32 7.19
C LEU A 594 45.49 -9.29 6.20
N VAL A 595 44.85 -9.50 5.05
CA VAL A 595 45.36 -10.32 3.93
C VAL A 595 45.44 -9.46 2.66
N ARG A 596 46.55 -9.55 1.92
CA ARG A 596 46.80 -8.75 0.70
C ARG A 596 46.85 -9.63 -0.55
N PHE A 597 46.26 -9.12 -1.63
CA PHE A 597 46.25 -9.74 -2.96
C PHE A 597 46.70 -8.72 -4.03
N GLY A 598 47.76 -9.06 -4.78
CA GLY A 598 48.34 -8.19 -5.80
C GLY A 598 48.64 -6.76 -5.32
N ASP A 599 48.61 -5.79 -6.25
CA ASP A 599 49.03 -4.40 -6.01
C ASP A 599 47.95 -3.48 -5.42
N GLY A 600 47.00 -4.01 -4.64
CA GLY A 600 46.08 -3.13 -3.92
C GLY A 600 44.73 -3.67 -3.47
N VAL A 601 44.47 -4.97 -3.52
CA VAL A 601 43.25 -5.57 -2.95
C VAL A 601 43.57 -6.15 -1.58
N ARG A 602 42.72 -5.85 -0.60
CA ARG A 602 42.90 -6.26 0.79
C ARG A 602 41.62 -6.86 1.35
N LEU A 603 41.76 -8.02 1.98
CA LEU A 603 40.78 -8.57 2.89
C LEU A 603 41.16 -8.08 4.29
N GLU A 604 40.42 -7.10 4.80
CA GLU A 604 40.70 -6.40 6.05
C GLU A 604 40.30 -7.23 7.27
N THR A 605 39.17 -7.94 7.19
CA THR A 605 38.70 -8.87 8.23
C THR A 605 37.85 -9.97 7.62
N TRP A 606 37.79 -11.13 8.27
CA TRP A 606 36.84 -12.20 7.97
C TRP A 606 36.38 -12.89 9.26
N SER A 607 35.24 -13.58 9.19
CA SER A 607 34.80 -14.49 10.24
C SER A 607 33.96 -15.63 9.68
N LEU A 608 33.98 -16.76 10.40
CA LEU A 608 33.08 -17.91 10.21
C LEU A 608 32.21 -18.06 11.46
N PRO A 609 31.10 -17.30 11.58
CA PRO A 609 30.33 -17.23 12.83
C PRO A 609 29.61 -18.54 13.21
N ALA A 610 29.39 -19.41 12.23
CA ALA A 610 28.74 -20.71 12.38
C ALA A 610 29.48 -21.77 11.55
N PRO A 611 30.66 -22.26 12.01
CA PRO A 611 31.53 -23.14 11.23
C PRO A 611 31.05 -24.60 11.19
N VAL A 612 30.03 -24.95 11.98
CA VAL A 612 29.43 -26.30 12.03
C VAL A 612 28.21 -26.34 11.10
N VAL A 613 28.27 -27.14 10.05
CA VAL A 613 27.24 -27.18 9.00
C VAL A 613 26.96 -28.64 8.60
N ALA A 614 25.72 -28.97 8.23
CA ALA A 614 25.39 -30.29 7.70
C ALA A 614 25.54 -30.35 6.16
N PRO A 615 25.76 -31.53 5.56
CA PRO A 615 25.65 -31.71 4.11
C PRO A 615 24.31 -31.18 3.58
N GLY A 616 24.33 -30.40 2.50
CA GLY A 616 23.13 -29.73 1.97
C GLY A 616 22.71 -28.45 2.71
N GLY A 617 23.43 -28.06 3.77
CA GLY A 617 23.23 -26.82 4.53
C GLY A 617 23.85 -25.59 3.86
N GLU A 618 24.01 -24.51 4.62
CA GLU A 618 24.66 -23.28 4.15
C GLU A 618 25.77 -22.85 5.12
N LEU A 619 26.95 -22.53 4.60
CA LEU A 619 28.05 -21.95 5.35
C LEU A 619 28.00 -20.43 5.21
N PHE A 620 27.93 -19.70 6.32
CA PHE A 620 27.99 -18.25 6.31
C PHE A 620 29.42 -17.75 6.46
N VAL A 621 29.89 -16.98 5.48
CA VAL A 621 31.21 -16.34 5.48
C VAL A 621 31.02 -14.83 5.49
N ASP A 622 31.53 -14.14 6.50
CA ASP A 622 31.50 -12.68 6.57
C ASP A 622 32.90 -12.13 6.33
N SER A 623 33.01 -11.09 5.50
CA SER A 623 34.29 -10.51 5.11
C SER A 623 34.18 -9.00 4.87
N ARG A 624 35.30 -8.30 5.01
CA ARG A 624 35.45 -6.87 4.72
C ARG A 624 36.63 -6.66 3.80
N TRP A 625 36.37 -5.95 2.71
CA TRP A 625 37.31 -5.75 1.62
C TRP A 625 37.62 -4.28 1.45
N ARG A 626 38.82 -3.99 0.98
CA ARG A 626 39.24 -2.67 0.54
C ARG A 626 40.13 -2.82 -0.68
N ALA A 627 39.99 -1.91 -1.64
CA ALA A 627 40.81 -1.94 -2.84
C ALA A 627 41.33 -0.54 -3.16
N ALA A 628 42.50 -0.44 -3.77
CA ALA A 628 42.88 0.74 -4.54
C ALA A 628 41.87 0.98 -5.68
N LYS A 629 41.89 2.16 -6.31
CA LYS A 629 41.03 2.40 -7.47
C LYS A 629 41.37 1.41 -8.59
N ARG A 630 40.36 0.77 -9.18
CA ARG A 630 40.51 -0.26 -10.22
C ARG A 630 39.51 -0.02 -11.35
N ASP A 631 39.79 -0.58 -12.52
CA ASP A 631 38.96 -0.50 -13.73
C ASP A 631 38.15 -1.78 -14.02
N SER A 632 38.24 -2.77 -13.11
CA SER A 632 37.66 -4.11 -13.24
C SER A 632 37.01 -4.58 -11.93
N GLY A 633 36.06 -5.52 -12.06
CA GLY A 633 35.45 -6.21 -10.93
C GLY A 633 36.35 -7.32 -10.36
N LEU A 634 35.96 -7.87 -9.21
CA LEU A 634 36.69 -8.94 -8.51
C LEU A 634 35.77 -10.13 -8.28
N ARG A 635 36.26 -11.34 -8.57
CA ARG A 635 35.64 -12.60 -8.14
C ARG A 635 36.46 -13.28 -7.07
N VAL A 636 35.78 -13.88 -6.10
CA VAL A 636 36.39 -14.69 -5.06
C VAL A 636 35.89 -16.12 -5.26
N LEU A 637 36.81 -17.03 -5.59
CA LEU A 637 36.53 -18.46 -5.58
C LEU A 637 36.83 -19.00 -4.19
N LEU A 638 35.80 -19.41 -3.47
CA LEU A 638 35.92 -20.14 -2.21
C LEU A 638 36.04 -21.62 -2.51
N PHE A 639 36.86 -22.35 -1.75
CA PHE A 639 36.95 -23.80 -1.84
C PHE A 639 37.06 -24.46 -0.47
N LEU A 640 36.53 -25.67 -0.37
CA LEU A 640 36.69 -26.55 0.78
C LEU A 640 37.59 -27.70 0.40
N SER A 641 38.64 -27.94 1.16
CA SER A 641 39.54 -29.07 0.98
C SER A 641 39.55 -30.00 2.18
N LYS A 642 39.73 -31.30 1.90
CA LYS A 642 39.90 -32.35 2.90
C LYS A 642 41.00 -33.30 2.44
N ASN A 643 41.95 -33.59 3.33
CA ASN A 643 43.08 -34.47 3.06
C ASN A 643 43.84 -34.13 1.77
N GLY A 644 44.02 -32.85 1.46
CA GLY A 644 44.76 -32.46 0.27
C GLY A 644 43.95 -32.48 -1.04
N ALA A 645 42.63 -32.73 -1.01
CA ALA A 645 41.76 -32.68 -2.19
C ALA A 645 40.63 -31.65 -2.04
N VAL A 646 40.32 -30.90 -3.10
CA VAL A 646 39.17 -29.98 -3.16
C VAL A 646 37.88 -30.79 -3.24
N ALA A 647 37.03 -30.67 -2.24
CA ALA A 647 35.73 -31.32 -2.19
C ALA A 647 34.60 -30.45 -2.74
N TRP A 648 34.78 -29.12 -2.70
CA TRP A 648 33.81 -28.16 -3.20
C TRP A 648 34.50 -26.84 -3.55
N SER A 649 33.98 -26.14 -4.55
CA SER A 649 34.33 -24.76 -4.84
C SER A 649 33.12 -23.96 -5.29
N GLY A 650 33.09 -22.67 -4.99
CA GLY A 650 32.03 -21.76 -5.43
C GLY A 650 32.53 -20.34 -5.60
N GLU A 651 31.78 -19.57 -6.39
CA GLU A 651 32.09 -18.18 -6.68
C GLU A 651 31.24 -17.24 -5.82
N VAL A 652 31.89 -16.24 -5.24
CA VAL A 652 31.23 -15.11 -4.57
C VAL A 652 31.85 -13.79 -5.01
N ALA A 653 31.07 -12.71 -4.90
CA ALA A 653 31.50 -11.36 -5.22
C ALA A 653 31.29 -10.45 -4.00
N PRO A 654 32.35 -9.77 -3.51
CA PRO A 654 32.21 -8.68 -2.55
C PRO A 654 31.27 -7.60 -3.11
N GLY A 655 30.42 -7.01 -2.28
CA GLY A 655 29.39 -6.07 -2.76
C GLY A 655 28.26 -6.72 -3.58
N TYR A 656 28.15 -8.06 -3.59
CA TYR A 656 27.04 -8.85 -4.13
C TYR A 656 26.71 -8.63 -5.62
N ASP A 657 27.69 -8.18 -6.43
CA ASP A 657 27.50 -7.69 -7.80
C ASP A 657 26.69 -6.39 -7.93
N TRP A 658 26.20 -5.85 -6.82
CA TRP A 658 25.43 -4.61 -6.77
C TRP A 658 26.35 -3.40 -6.63
N TYR A 659 27.42 -3.53 -5.84
CA TYR A 659 28.50 -2.56 -5.71
C TYR A 659 29.84 -3.18 -6.12
N ARG A 660 30.08 -3.23 -7.43
CA ARG A 660 31.26 -3.87 -8.02
C ARG A 660 32.56 -3.13 -7.67
N ALA A 661 33.68 -3.86 -7.64
CA ALA A 661 34.98 -3.35 -7.21
C ALA A 661 35.52 -2.17 -8.02
N ASP A 662 35.16 -2.05 -9.30
CA ASP A 662 35.48 -0.90 -10.15
C ASP A 662 34.81 0.41 -9.71
N ARG A 663 33.77 0.31 -8.87
CA ARG A 663 33.07 1.47 -8.30
C ARG A 663 33.56 1.86 -6.91
N TRP A 664 34.40 1.05 -6.27
CA TRP A 664 34.83 1.30 -4.90
C TRP A 664 35.74 2.54 -4.84
N GLU A 665 35.64 3.27 -3.74
CA GLU A 665 36.62 4.31 -3.40
C GLU A 665 37.72 3.75 -2.48
N PRO A 666 38.97 4.27 -2.54
CA PRO A 666 40.10 3.70 -1.80
C PRO A 666 39.98 3.67 -0.27
N TRP A 667 39.06 4.48 0.29
CA TRP A 667 38.76 4.57 1.72
C TRP A 667 37.54 3.74 2.14
N GLU A 668 36.82 3.13 1.20
CA GLU A 668 35.62 2.34 1.47
C GLU A 668 35.96 0.91 1.91
N TYR A 669 35.21 0.41 2.90
CA TYR A 669 35.25 -0.97 3.37
C TYR A 669 34.00 -1.70 2.91
N VAL A 670 34.14 -2.58 1.92
CA VAL A 670 33.00 -3.26 1.28
C VAL A 670 32.77 -4.64 1.88
N ARG A 671 31.53 -4.94 2.23
CA ARG A 671 31.10 -6.20 2.82
C ARG A 671 31.06 -7.34 1.79
N GLY A 672 31.46 -8.52 2.21
CA GLY A 672 31.15 -9.79 1.57
C GLY A 672 30.58 -10.77 2.59
N GLY A 673 29.27 -10.72 2.84
CA GLY A 673 28.58 -11.63 3.75
C GLY A 673 27.74 -12.64 2.99
N TRP A 674 28.25 -13.85 2.77
CA TRP A 674 27.61 -14.81 1.86
C TRP A 674 27.15 -16.06 2.62
N SER A 675 25.90 -16.45 2.41
CA SER A 675 25.44 -17.82 2.68
C SER A 675 25.74 -18.69 1.48
N VAL A 676 26.67 -19.62 1.65
CA VAL A 676 27.18 -20.50 0.59
C VAL A 676 26.58 -21.88 0.75
N ALA A 677 25.83 -22.35 -0.25
CA ALA A 677 25.19 -23.67 -0.20
C ALA A 677 26.24 -24.81 -0.28
N MET A 678 26.17 -25.75 0.67
CA MET A 678 27.06 -26.91 0.74
C MET A 678 26.46 -28.10 -0.02
N PRO A 679 27.26 -28.89 -0.77
CA PRO A 679 26.77 -30.11 -1.40
C PRO A 679 26.19 -31.12 -0.40
N GLY A 680 25.16 -31.84 -0.82
CA GLY A 680 24.49 -32.85 0.01
C GLY A 680 25.29 -34.15 0.19
N ASP A 681 26.31 -34.36 -0.63
CA ASP A 681 27.16 -35.56 -0.69
C ASP A 681 28.54 -35.36 -0.02
N LEU A 682 28.77 -34.22 0.65
CA LEU A 682 29.99 -34.01 1.44
C LEU A 682 30.11 -35.05 2.55
N ALA A 683 31.30 -35.67 2.65
CA ALA A 683 31.61 -36.62 3.70
C ALA A 683 31.83 -35.92 5.05
N LEU A 684 31.25 -36.46 6.13
CA LEU A 684 31.41 -35.89 7.47
C LEU A 684 32.88 -35.75 7.89
N GLY A 685 33.21 -34.66 8.58
CA GLY A 685 34.53 -34.35 9.12
C GLY A 685 34.96 -32.92 8.89
N ASP A 686 36.24 -32.67 9.13
CA ASP A 686 36.84 -31.34 9.11
C ASP A 686 37.35 -30.98 7.71
N TYR A 687 37.10 -29.74 7.31
CA TYR A 687 37.49 -29.15 6.03
C TYR A 687 38.24 -27.85 6.25
N GLN A 688 39.27 -27.61 5.44
CA GLN A 688 39.92 -26.32 5.36
C GLN A 688 39.19 -25.44 4.35
N LEU A 689 38.87 -24.22 4.73
CA LEU A 689 38.36 -23.21 3.82
C LEU A 689 39.53 -22.46 3.19
N GLY A 690 39.52 -22.31 1.88
CA GLY A 690 40.46 -21.48 1.16
C GLY A 690 39.76 -20.55 0.19
N MET A 691 40.51 -19.58 -0.32
CA MET A 691 40.04 -18.65 -1.35
C MET A 691 41.10 -18.33 -2.39
N VAL A 692 40.62 -17.96 -3.58
CA VAL A 692 41.41 -17.43 -4.70
C VAL A 692 40.72 -16.18 -5.22
N LEU A 693 41.48 -15.12 -5.50
CA LEU A 693 40.94 -13.90 -6.09
C LEU A 693 41.24 -13.82 -7.58
N LEU A 694 40.22 -13.46 -8.37
CA LEU A 694 40.31 -13.28 -9.82
C LEU A 694 39.97 -11.84 -10.18
N ASP A 695 40.77 -11.26 -11.07
CA ASP A 695 40.41 -10.05 -11.79
C ASP A 695 39.45 -10.38 -12.95
N GLU A 696 38.25 -9.79 -12.96
CA GLU A 696 37.22 -10.12 -13.96
C GLU A 696 37.64 -9.80 -15.40
N LYS A 697 38.40 -8.72 -15.59
CA LYS A 697 38.75 -8.23 -16.93
C LYS A 697 39.94 -8.98 -17.49
N ALA A 698 40.97 -9.19 -16.66
CA ALA A 698 42.18 -9.88 -17.06
C ALA A 698 42.03 -11.41 -17.03
N GLY A 699 41.08 -11.94 -16.25
CA GLY A 699 40.89 -13.38 -16.07
C GLY A 699 42.08 -14.04 -15.35
N VAL A 700 42.87 -13.26 -14.61
CA VAL A 700 44.07 -13.74 -13.91
C VAL A 700 43.83 -13.81 -12.40
N VAL A 701 44.50 -14.77 -11.77
CA VAL A 701 44.54 -14.89 -10.31
C VAL A 701 45.44 -13.80 -9.73
N LEU A 702 44.94 -13.06 -8.75
CA LEU A 702 45.75 -12.10 -7.98
C LEU A 702 46.58 -12.87 -6.95
N PRO A 703 47.92 -12.73 -6.94
CA PRO A 703 48.76 -13.48 -6.03
C PRO A 703 48.55 -13.02 -4.58
N PHE A 704 48.42 -13.97 -3.66
CA PHE A 704 48.52 -13.70 -2.23
C PHE A 704 49.91 -13.11 -1.91
N ALA A 705 49.91 -11.92 -1.31
CA ALA A 705 51.09 -11.10 -1.08
C ALA A 705 51.48 -11.01 0.42
N GLY A 706 50.85 -11.80 1.29
CA GLY A 706 51.14 -11.88 2.72
C GLY A 706 50.05 -11.31 3.64
N THR A 707 50.28 -11.46 4.95
CA THR A 707 49.42 -10.93 6.02
C THR A 707 50.03 -9.64 6.65
N GLY A 708 49.20 -8.82 7.32
CA GLY A 708 49.59 -7.55 7.95
C GLY A 708 50.74 -7.61 9.00
N PRO A 709 51.18 -6.46 9.55
CA PRO A 709 52.48 -6.33 10.19
C PRO A 709 52.65 -7.25 11.41
N GLY A 710 53.68 -8.09 11.29
CA GLY A 710 53.93 -9.33 12.04
C GLY A 710 54.63 -10.34 11.12
N GLY A 711 54.34 -10.28 9.81
CA GLY A 711 55.19 -10.80 8.73
C GLY A 711 56.07 -9.67 8.15
N THR A 712 57.36 -9.95 7.93
CA THR A 712 58.35 -9.05 7.33
C THR A 712 57.90 -8.44 5.99
N PRO A 713 58.32 -7.20 5.66
CA PRO A 713 57.92 -6.53 4.42
C PRO A 713 58.71 -7.06 3.20
N LEU A 714 58.01 -7.29 2.08
CA LEU A 714 58.63 -7.46 0.77
C LEU A 714 58.12 -6.39 -0.19
N TRP A 715 58.62 -5.18 0.00
CA TRP A 715 58.91 -4.26 -1.09
C TRP A 715 60.22 -3.58 -0.72
N GLY A 716 61.33 -4.18 -1.17
CA GLY A 716 62.59 -3.46 -1.31
C GLY A 716 62.51 -2.69 -2.62
N ASP A 717 62.79 -1.40 -2.57
CA ASP A 717 62.97 -0.56 -3.75
C ASP A 717 64.11 -1.11 -4.63
N GLU A 718 63.80 -1.80 -5.73
CA GLU A 718 64.65 -1.81 -6.95
C GLU A 718 63.77 -1.94 -8.21
N PRO A 719 64.12 -1.26 -9.33
CA PRO A 719 63.27 -1.19 -10.51
C PRO A 719 63.35 -2.45 -11.38
N ALA A 720 62.29 -2.64 -12.18
CA ALA A 720 62.06 -3.70 -13.15
C ALA A 720 63.33 -4.26 -13.84
N ALA A 721 63.56 -5.56 -13.70
CA ALA A 721 64.46 -6.30 -14.58
C ALA A 721 63.72 -6.68 -15.89
N GLU A 722 64.40 -6.47 -17.01
CA GLU A 722 63.95 -6.72 -18.38
C GLU A 722 63.51 -8.18 -18.66
N PRO A 723 62.71 -8.43 -19.72
CA PRO A 723 62.26 -9.78 -20.05
C PRO A 723 63.44 -10.63 -20.56
N VAL A 724 63.63 -11.80 -19.95
CA VAL A 724 64.60 -12.80 -20.42
C VAL A 724 63.97 -13.60 -21.56
N ASP A 725 64.55 -13.50 -22.75
CA ASP A 725 64.29 -14.39 -23.88
C ASP A 725 64.73 -15.82 -23.52
N LEU A 726 63.79 -16.76 -23.53
CA LEU A 726 64.06 -18.19 -23.36
C LEU A 726 64.38 -18.82 -24.73
N GLU A 727 65.66 -19.10 -24.99
CA GLU A 727 66.05 -20.02 -26.06
C GLU A 727 65.60 -21.47 -25.74
N PRO A 728 65.18 -22.28 -26.73
CA PRO A 728 64.72 -23.63 -26.50
C PRO A 728 65.86 -24.57 -26.09
N ALA A 729 65.60 -25.36 -25.05
CA ALA A 729 66.55 -26.29 -24.43
C ALA A 729 67.11 -27.34 -25.41
N LYS A 730 68.44 -27.52 -25.38
CA LYS A 730 69.14 -28.66 -25.99
C LYS A 730 68.82 -29.95 -25.23
N VAL A 731 68.59 -31.02 -25.99
CA VAL A 731 68.41 -32.39 -25.51
C VAL A 731 69.67 -32.88 -24.78
N PRO A 732 69.57 -33.53 -23.60
CA PRO A 732 70.75 -34.05 -22.90
C PRO A 732 71.29 -35.34 -23.53
N ASP A 733 72.61 -35.47 -23.48
CA ASP A 733 73.41 -36.61 -23.92
C ASP A 733 73.11 -37.88 -23.09
N PRO A 734 72.79 -39.04 -23.70
CA PRO A 734 72.38 -40.25 -22.98
C PRO A 734 73.49 -41.00 -22.23
N ASP A 735 74.76 -40.57 -22.27
CA ASP A 735 75.90 -41.34 -21.71
C ASP A 735 76.54 -40.79 -20.41
N ALA A 736 75.82 -39.99 -19.61
CA ALA A 736 76.36 -39.50 -18.32
C ALA A 736 76.14 -40.50 -17.15
N PRO A 737 77.19 -40.91 -16.40
CA PRO A 737 77.06 -41.87 -15.29
C PRO A 737 76.54 -41.22 -13.98
N PRO A 738 75.90 -42.01 -13.07
CA PRO A 738 75.25 -41.48 -11.87
C PRO A 738 76.27 -41.19 -10.76
N GLY A 739 76.24 -39.96 -10.24
CA GLY A 739 77.02 -39.56 -9.07
C GLY A 739 76.22 -39.71 -7.79
N ASP A 740 76.68 -40.60 -6.91
CA ASP A 740 76.21 -40.81 -5.55
C ASP A 740 76.55 -39.61 -4.64
N GLY A 741 75.56 -39.13 -3.89
CA GLY A 741 75.73 -38.15 -2.80
C GLY A 741 74.53 -38.15 -1.85
N PRO A 742 74.72 -38.25 -0.52
CA PRO A 742 73.68 -38.67 0.41
C PRO A 742 72.72 -37.55 0.84
N VAL A 743 71.48 -37.98 1.09
CA VAL A 743 70.38 -37.22 1.71
C VAL A 743 70.72 -36.91 3.18
N ALA A 744 70.56 -35.66 3.60
CA ALA A 744 70.53 -35.26 5.01
C ALA A 744 69.23 -34.49 5.28
N GLY A 745 68.55 -34.86 6.36
CA GLY A 745 67.12 -34.62 6.52
C GLY A 745 66.73 -33.20 6.90
N LEU A 746 65.46 -32.90 6.62
CA LEU A 746 64.58 -32.07 7.44
C LEU A 746 63.16 -32.60 7.16
N ASP A 747 62.52 -33.15 8.20
CA ASP A 747 61.06 -33.31 8.25
C ASP A 747 60.43 -31.90 8.19
N ALA A 748 60.34 -31.33 7.00
CA ALA A 748 59.34 -30.32 6.71
C ALA A 748 58.09 -31.10 6.36
N ALA A 749 57.06 -31.03 7.21
CA ALA A 749 55.71 -31.39 6.78
C ALA A 749 55.50 -30.73 5.41
N ALA A 750 55.27 -31.55 4.38
CA ALA A 750 55.12 -31.04 3.03
C ALA A 750 54.14 -29.87 3.08
N PRO A 751 54.48 -28.70 2.50
CA PRO A 751 53.55 -27.58 2.48
C PRO A 751 52.22 -28.12 1.93
N PRO A 752 51.08 -27.71 2.51
CA PRO A 752 49.77 -28.15 2.02
C PRO A 752 49.72 -27.97 0.51
N PRO A 753 49.12 -28.92 -0.24
CA PRO A 753 49.15 -28.87 -1.69
C PRO A 753 48.56 -27.54 -2.17
N LEU A 754 49.35 -26.80 -2.94
CA LEU A 754 48.92 -25.55 -3.54
C LEU A 754 47.91 -25.87 -4.65
N TYR A 755 46.64 -25.52 -4.46
CA TYR A 755 45.58 -25.85 -5.42
C TYR A 755 45.54 -24.86 -6.58
N MET A 756 45.76 -23.58 -6.29
CA MET A 756 45.96 -22.53 -7.29
C MET A 756 47.05 -21.55 -6.84
N VAL A 757 47.83 -21.04 -7.79
CA VAL A 757 48.85 -20.01 -7.52
C VAL A 757 48.17 -18.74 -7.01
N GLY A 758 48.46 -18.34 -5.76
CA GLY A 758 47.88 -17.16 -5.13
C GLY A 758 46.72 -17.44 -4.15
N GLU A 759 46.50 -18.71 -3.77
CA GLU A 759 45.49 -19.05 -2.77
C GLU A 759 45.81 -18.54 -1.36
N TYR A 760 44.76 -18.25 -0.60
CA TYR A 760 44.81 -17.99 0.84
C TYR A 760 43.96 -19.04 1.56
N VAL A 761 44.55 -19.77 2.50
CA VAL A 761 43.87 -20.77 3.33
C VAL A 761 43.57 -20.15 4.69
N PHE A 762 42.30 -20.21 5.09
CA PHE A 762 41.87 -19.70 6.38
C PHE A 762 42.37 -20.60 7.52
N PRO A 763 42.76 -20.02 8.67
CA PRO A 763 43.18 -20.81 9.83
C PRO A 763 41.99 -21.54 10.48
N GLU A 764 40.76 -21.04 10.32
CA GLU A 764 39.56 -21.66 10.84
C GLU A 764 39.15 -22.93 10.06
N VAL A 765 38.64 -23.92 10.79
CA VAL A 765 38.16 -25.20 10.24
C VAL A 765 36.65 -25.18 10.10
N VAL A 766 36.14 -25.71 9.00
CA VAL A 766 34.71 -25.95 8.77
C VAL A 766 34.39 -27.39 9.15
N HIS A 767 33.42 -27.58 10.05
CA HIS A 767 33.01 -28.90 10.53
C HIS A 767 31.75 -29.35 9.79
N ILE A 768 31.90 -30.29 8.86
CA ILE A 768 30.77 -30.93 8.19
C ILE A 768 30.28 -32.10 9.05
N VAL A 769 29.11 -31.94 9.66
CA VAL A 769 28.58 -32.86 10.68
C VAL A 769 27.22 -33.43 10.28
N SER A 770 26.69 -34.38 11.05
CA SER A 770 25.33 -34.88 10.81
C SER A 770 24.29 -33.76 11.02
N ASN A 771 23.09 -33.92 10.45
CA ASN A 771 22.00 -32.97 10.72
C ASN A 771 21.72 -32.82 12.22
N ASP A 772 21.76 -33.92 12.98
CA ASP A 772 21.51 -33.92 14.42
C ASP A 772 22.57 -33.13 15.19
N ASP A 773 23.84 -33.23 14.78
CA ASP A 773 24.94 -32.47 15.37
C ASP A 773 24.87 -30.98 15.02
N ALA A 774 24.47 -30.64 13.79
CA ALA A 774 24.24 -29.24 13.39
C ALA A 774 23.08 -28.63 14.20
N HIS A 775 22.01 -29.39 14.45
CA HIS A 775 20.94 -28.99 15.37
C HIS A 775 21.43 -28.85 16.82
N THR A 776 22.36 -29.71 17.25
CA THR A 776 22.98 -29.61 18.58
C THR A 776 23.80 -28.33 18.72
N ALA A 777 24.59 -27.97 17.70
CA ALA A 777 25.32 -26.70 17.65
C ALA A 777 24.39 -25.48 17.66
N ALA A 778 23.31 -25.52 16.85
CA ALA A 778 22.29 -24.47 16.82
C ALA A 778 21.61 -24.30 18.19
N THR A 779 21.27 -25.40 18.86
CA THR A 779 20.64 -25.38 20.19
C THR A 779 21.60 -24.88 21.26
N SER A 780 22.87 -25.27 21.20
CA SER A 780 23.92 -24.75 22.10
C SER A 780 24.09 -23.23 21.96
N ALA A 781 24.14 -22.72 20.71
CA ALA A 781 24.22 -21.29 20.45
C ALA A 781 22.98 -20.52 20.94
N LEU A 782 21.79 -21.11 20.82
CA LEU A 782 20.55 -20.55 21.37
C LEU A 782 20.59 -20.45 22.91
N GLU A 783 21.00 -21.51 23.61
CA GLU A 783 21.15 -21.46 25.07
C GLU A 783 22.23 -20.46 25.49
N GLY A 784 23.32 -20.37 24.73
CA GLY A 784 24.34 -19.34 24.90
C GLY A 784 23.79 -17.92 24.73
N ALA A 785 22.86 -17.70 23.79
CA ALA A 785 22.19 -16.43 23.59
C ALA A 785 21.32 -16.06 24.80
N LYS A 786 20.52 -17.01 25.28
CA LYS A 786 19.68 -16.84 26.48
C LYS A 786 20.52 -16.55 27.72
N ALA A 787 21.64 -17.25 27.91
CA ALA A 787 22.56 -17.01 29.02
C ALA A 787 23.19 -15.61 28.96
N SER A 788 23.63 -15.15 27.77
CA SER A 788 24.14 -13.79 27.59
C SER A 788 23.07 -12.73 27.89
N ALA A 789 21.83 -12.94 27.44
CA ALA A 789 20.72 -12.04 27.75
C ALA A 789 20.42 -11.99 29.26
N ALA A 790 20.45 -13.14 29.94
CA ALA A 790 20.27 -13.20 31.40
C ALA A 790 21.41 -12.50 32.17
N ALA A 791 22.62 -12.46 31.60
CA ALA A 791 23.76 -11.73 32.15
C ALA A 791 23.76 -10.23 31.84
N GLY A 792 22.80 -9.73 31.05
CA GLY A 792 22.70 -8.32 30.65
C GLY A 792 23.51 -7.93 29.41
N ASP A 793 24.15 -8.88 28.74
CA ASP A 793 24.89 -8.66 27.48
C ASP A 793 23.98 -8.94 26.27
N CYS A 794 23.18 -7.93 25.93
CA CYS A 794 22.13 -8.05 24.91
C CYS A 794 22.71 -8.17 23.49
N GLU A 795 23.83 -7.49 23.21
CA GLU A 795 24.54 -7.52 21.93
C GLU A 795 25.08 -8.93 21.63
N THR A 796 25.76 -9.55 22.59
CA THR A 796 26.25 -10.93 22.44
C THR A 796 25.10 -11.91 22.34
N ALA A 797 24.00 -11.68 23.07
CA ALA A 797 22.80 -12.51 22.95
C ALA A 797 22.24 -12.49 21.52
N GLN A 798 22.11 -11.31 20.92
CA GLN A 798 21.63 -11.18 19.54
C GLN A 798 22.59 -11.82 18.53
N ALA A 799 23.91 -11.63 18.69
CA ALA A 799 24.92 -12.24 17.84
C ALA A 799 24.87 -13.79 17.91
N LYS A 800 24.76 -14.36 19.10
CA LYS A 800 24.65 -15.81 19.29
C LYS A 800 23.35 -16.38 18.72
N TRP A 801 22.22 -15.67 18.87
CA TRP A 801 20.96 -16.08 18.24
C TRP A 801 21.06 -16.06 16.71
N LYS A 802 21.76 -15.08 16.14
CA LYS A 802 22.05 -15.05 14.71
C LYS A 802 22.89 -16.24 14.27
N ASN A 803 23.94 -16.59 15.01
CA ASN A 803 24.76 -17.76 14.73
C ASN A 803 23.99 -19.08 14.85
N ALA A 804 23.11 -19.20 15.85
CA ALA A 804 22.23 -20.35 16.01
C ALA A 804 21.39 -20.62 14.76
N ARG A 805 20.80 -19.56 14.16
CA ARG A 805 20.04 -19.67 12.92
C ARG A 805 20.89 -20.03 11.70
N ARG A 806 22.16 -19.59 11.67
CA ARG A 806 23.09 -19.89 10.57
C ARG A 806 23.49 -21.36 10.52
N HIS A 807 23.68 -22.02 11.67
CA HIS A 807 23.96 -23.48 11.73
C HIS A 807 22.87 -24.34 11.05
N VAL A 808 21.63 -23.86 11.03
CA VAL A 808 20.46 -24.53 10.45
C VAL A 808 19.72 -23.60 9.48
N ALA A 809 20.49 -22.91 8.62
CA ALA A 809 19.97 -21.88 7.71
C ALA A 809 18.82 -22.37 6.82
N SER A 810 18.84 -23.62 6.37
CA SER A 810 17.78 -24.21 5.54
C SER A 810 16.55 -24.66 6.35
N ASP A 811 16.62 -24.80 7.68
CA ASP A 811 15.50 -25.25 8.51
C ASP A 811 14.62 -24.09 9.02
N SER A 812 13.65 -23.70 8.19
CA SER A 812 12.63 -22.71 8.57
C SER A 812 11.71 -23.15 9.72
N ARG A 813 11.58 -24.46 10.00
CA ARG A 813 10.72 -24.98 11.08
C ARG A 813 11.42 -24.82 12.42
N TRP A 814 12.71 -25.18 12.51
CA TRP A 814 13.50 -24.98 13.72
C TRP A 814 13.60 -23.49 14.07
N LYS A 815 13.85 -22.63 13.07
CA LYS A 815 13.90 -21.18 13.29
C LYS A 815 12.61 -20.64 13.91
N ARG A 816 11.45 -20.92 13.29
CA ARG A 816 10.14 -20.48 13.82
C ARG A 816 9.83 -21.04 15.20
N LYS A 817 10.19 -22.30 15.47
CA LYS A 817 9.93 -22.94 16.77
C LYS A 817 10.67 -22.24 17.92
N ASN A 818 11.90 -21.78 17.68
CA ASN A 818 12.77 -21.23 18.73
C ASN A 818 12.85 -19.70 18.73
N GLN A 819 12.31 -19.04 17.71
CA GLN A 819 12.38 -17.58 17.55
C GLN A 819 11.73 -16.84 18.72
N ASP A 820 10.52 -17.22 19.11
CA ASP A 820 9.78 -16.54 20.19
C ASP A 820 10.56 -16.56 21.51
N GLU A 821 11.19 -17.69 21.84
CA GLU A 821 11.96 -17.82 23.08
C GLU A 821 13.24 -16.97 23.06
N ALA A 822 13.97 -17.00 21.93
CA ALA A 822 15.18 -16.20 21.74
C ALA A 822 14.89 -14.69 21.79
N GLN A 823 13.85 -14.26 21.05
CA GLN A 823 13.44 -12.86 20.99
C GLN A 823 12.97 -12.36 22.35
N LYS A 824 12.16 -13.13 23.08
CA LYS A 824 11.73 -12.78 24.45
C LYS A 824 12.92 -12.56 25.39
N ALA A 825 13.95 -13.41 25.33
CA ALA A 825 15.15 -13.25 26.16
C ALA A 825 15.90 -11.95 25.82
N ILE A 826 16.13 -11.70 24.53
CA ILE A 826 16.83 -10.49 24.04
C ILE A 826 16.03 -9.22 24.39
N VAL A 827 14.72 -9.20 24.14
CA VAL A 827 13.85 -8.07 24.44
C VAL A 827 13.78 -7.81 25.94
N SER A 828 13.73 -8.85 26.77
CA SER A 828 13.77 -8.69 28.23
C SER A 828 15.08 -8.05 28.69
N CYS A 829 16.21 -8.44 28.09
CA CYS A 829 17.52 -7.83 28.35
C CYS A 829 17.52 -6.34 27.97
N LEU A 830 17.07 -6.00 26.75
CA LEU A 830 17.02 -4.63 26.27
C LEU A 830 16.12 -3.75 27.15
N LEU A 831 14.94 -4.25 27.54
CA LEU A 831 14.02 -3.49 28.37
C LEU A 831 14.52 -3.32 29.81
N ALA A 832 15.29 -4.28 30.34
CA ALA A 832 15.98 -4.09 31.61
C ALA A 832 17.05 -2.98 31.51
N ARG A 833 17.81 -2.93 30.41
CA ARG A 833 18.76 -1.85 30.12
C ARG A 833 18.05 -0.50 29.98
N ALA A 834 16.93 -0.45 29.27
CA ALA A 834 16.14 0.78 29.10
C ALA A 834 15.65 1.35 30.45
N LYS A 835 15.23 0.49 31.39
CA LYS A 835 14.84 0.92 32.74
C LYS A 835 15.98 1.55 33.54
N GLY A 836 17.21 1.08 33.32
CA GLY A 836 18.41 1.56 34.00
C GLY A 836 19.07 2.79 33.34
N ALA A 837 18.60 3.22 32.16
CA ALA A 837 19.17 4.36 31.46
C ALA A 837 18.79 5.68 32.15
N GLU A 838 19.79 6.53 32.38
CA GLU A 838 19.60 7.86 32.99
C GLU A 838 18.88 8.82 32.04
N ASP A 839 19.28 8.84 30.77
CA ASP A 839 18.66 9.66 29.74
C ASP A 839 17.40 8.98 29.18
N PRO A 840 16.21 9.62 29.31
CA PRO A 840 14.97 9.06 28.79
C PRO A 840 14.96 8.91 27.26
N LEU A 841 15.70 9.72 26.49
CA LEU A 841 15.81 9.57 25.03
C LEU A 841 16.58 8.30 24.64
N VAL A 842 17.67 8.02 25.36
CA VAL A 842 18.41 6.76 25.22
C VAL A 842 17.50 5.59 25.60
N ALA A 843 16.75 5.70 26.70
CA ALA A 843 15.80 4.69 27.12
C ALA A 843 14.73 4.42 26.04
N ALA A 844 14.16 5.47 25.45
CA ALA A 844 13.18 5.37 24.36
C ALA A 844 13.75 4.68 23.11
N THR A 845 14.99 4.99 22.75
CA THR A 845 15.70 4.37 21.62
C THR A 845 15.87 2.86 21.85
N ILE A 846 16.25 2.45 23.06
CA ILE A 846 16.37 1.03 23.42
C ILE A 846 15.01 0.33 23.39
N VAL A 847 13.94 0.98 23.86
CA VAL A 847 12.57 0.43 23.77
C VAL A 847 12.13 0.28 22.31
N PHE A 848 12.45 1.25 21.45
CA PHE A 848 12.18 1.16 20.02
C PHE A 848 12.93 -0.01 19.36
N GLU A 849 14.21 -0.21 19.70
CA GLU A 849 14.97 -1.37 19.25
C GLU A 849 14.35 -2.69 19.71
N ALA A 850 13.95 -2.78 20.98
CA ALA A 850 13.27 -3.95 21.53
C ALA A 850 11.95 -4.24 20.79
N ARG A 851 11.15 -3.20 20.49
CA ARG A 851 9.91 -3.33 19.69
C ARG A 851 10.18 -3.82 18.28
N PHE A 852 11.28 -3.41 17.67
CA PHE A 852 11.65 -3.88 16.34
C PHE A 852 11.91 -5.40 16.34
N ILE A 853 12.51 -5.92 17.41
CA ILE A 853 12.85 -7.36 17.54
C ILE A 853 11.61 -8.20 17.84
N ASP A 854 10.80 -7.78 18.82
CA ASP A 854 9.54 -8.45 19.16
C ASP A 854 8.46 -7.40 19.47
N PRO A 855 7.70 -6.98 18.44
CA PRO A 855 6.66 -5.97 18.63
C PRO A 855 5.44 -6.51 19.40
N LYS A 856 5.38 -7.82 19.67
CA LYS A 856 4.28 -8.48 20.39
C LYS A 856 4.58 -8.65 21.88
N SER A 857 5.75 -8.23 22.34
CA SER A 857 6.16 -8.38 23.73
C SER A 857 5.28 -7.56 24.67
N GLU A 858 4.64 -8.24 25.62
CA GLU A 858 3.83 -7.64 26.69
C GLU A 858 4.64 -6.74 27.63
N LEU A 859 5.99 -6.86 27.60
CA LEU A 859 6.89 -6.03 28.40
C LEU A 859 7.07 -4.62 27.83
N LEU A 860 6.71 -4.37 26.57
CA LEU A 860 6.92 -3.07 25.93
C LEU A 860 6.11 -1.96 26.60
N ALA A 861 4.80 -2.16 26.80
CA ALA A 861 3.93 -1.11 27.35
C ALA A 861 4.28 -0.73 28.81
N PRO A 862 4.52 -1.68 29.74
CA PRO A 862 4.91 -1.34 31.12
C PRO A 862 6.23 -0.59 31.25
N VAL A 863 7.13 -0.71 30.27
CA VAL A 863 8.44 -0.02 30.27
C VAL A 863 8.39 1.27 29.48
N GLY A 864 7.85 1.22 28.27
CA GLY A 864 7.74 2.34 27.34
C GLY A 864 6.78 3.42 27.80
N GLY A 865 5.62 3.07 28.38
CA GLY A 865 4.60 4.03 28.79
C GLY A 865 5.12 5.13 29.74
N PRO A 866 5.75 4.78 30.88
CA PRO A 866 6.33 5.77 31.79
C PRO A 866 7.48 6.59 31.19
N ILE A 867 8.27 6.01 30.29
CA ILE A 867 9.31 6.76 29.56
C ILE A 867 8.66 7.78 28.62
N GLY A 868 7.65 7.35 27.87
CA GLY A 868 6.91 8.21 26.95
C GLY A 868 6.17 9.34 27.65
N GLU A 869 5.62 9.10 28.83
CA GLU A 869 4.98 10.14 29.64
C GLU A 869 5.95 11.22 30.12
N ARG A 870 7.14 10.82 30.59
CA ARG A 870 8.18 11.78 30.98
C ARG A 870 8.66 12.61 29.79
N LEU A 871 8.88 11.97 28.64
CA LEU A 871 9.33 12.64 27.42
C LEU A 871 8.27 13.59 26.86
N ASP A 872 7.00 13.21 26.87
CA ASP A 872 5.92 14.10 26.42
C ASP A 872 5.80 15.34 27.32
N ALA A 873 5.92 15.18 28.64
CA ALA A 873 5.95 16.30 29.57
C ALA A 873 7.16 17.24 29.31
N ALA A 874 8.34 16.67 29.10
CA ALA A 874 9.54 17.43 28.74
C ALA A 874 9.36 18.18 27.41
N GLY A 875 8.73 17.54 26.41
CA GLY A 875 8.43 18.16 25.11
C GLY A 875 7.48 19.34 25.23
N VAL A 876 6.45 19.24 26.09
CA VAL A 876 5.54 20.35 26.37
C VAL A 876 6.28 21.52 27.02
N GLU A 877 7.18 21.25 27.98
CA GLU A 877 7.97 22.28 28.65
C GLU A 877 8.95 22.97 27.69
N ALA A 878 9.67 22.20 26.88
CA ALA A 878 10.57 22.72 25.86
C ALA A 878 9.82 23.57 24.82
N ALA A 879 8.65 23.11 24.36
CA ALA A 879 7.83 23.86 23.43
C ALA A 879 7.30 25.18 24.03
N ALA A 880 7.00 25.22 25.33
CA ALA A 880 6.63 26.44 26.04
C ALA A 880 7.80 27.45 26.09
N ARG A 881 9.04 26.96 26.19
CA ARG A 881 10.27 27.75 26.06
C ARG A 881 10.61 28.14 24.62
N LYS A 882 9.85 27.65 23.62
CA LYS A 882 10.13 27.76 22.18
C LYS A 882 11.46 27.11 21.76
N ASP A 883 11.94 26.14 22.52
CA ASP A 883 13.02 25.27 22.09
C ASP A 883 12.45 24.15 21.22
N TRP A 884 12.37 24.41 19.91
CA TRP A 884 11.76 23.48 18.97
C TRP A 884 12.59 22.21 18.74
N GLN A 885 13.91 22.25 18.97
CA GLN A 885 14.77 21.08 18.80
C GLN A 885 14.56 20.12 19.98
N GLU A 886 14.69 20.62 21.21
CA GLU A 886 14.45 19.83 22.42
C GLU A 886 13.01 19.29 22.45
N ALA A 887 12.03 20.12 22.09
CA ALA A 887 10.63 19.68 22.03
C ALA A 887 10.41 18.56 21.00
N TYR A 888 11.03 18.68 19.81
CA TYR A 888 10.91 17.67 18.77
C TYR A 888 11.52 16.33 19.18
N GLU A 889 12.74 16.35 19.74
CA GLU A 889 13.42 15.16 20.24
C GLU A 889 12.61 14.47 21.33
N ALA A 890 12.07 15.25 22.28
CA ALA A 890 11.26 14.75 23.37
C ALA A 890 9.94 14.12 22.87
N PHE A 891 9.18 14.79 21.99
CA PHE A 891 7.94 14.22 21.45
C PHE A 891 8.21 13.00 20.57
N ARG A 892 9.25 13.02 19.72
CA ARG A 892 9.65 11.86 18.92
C ARG A 892 10.05 10.68 19.82
N GLY A 893 10.86 10.95 20.85
CA GLY A 893 11.24 9.95 21.84
C GLY A 893 10.04 9.39 22.59
N ALA A 894 9.03 10.22 22.89
CA ALA A 894 7.80 9.76 23.52
C ALA A 894 7.04 8.75 22.66
N VAL A 895 6.96 8.98 21.35
CA VAL A 895 6.34 8.08 20.37
C VAL A 895 7.19 6.81 20.16
N GLN A 896 8.51 6.93 20.14
CA GLN A 896 9.42 5.78 20.10
C GLN A 896 9.29 4.89 21.34
N ALA A 897 9.11 5.47 22.52
CA ALA A 897 8.87 4.74 23.75
C ALA A 897 7.46 4.10 23.77
N ASP A 898 6.44 4.80 23.29
CA ASP A 898 5.06 4.34 23.25
C ASP A 898 4.33 4.83 21.98
N PRO A 899 4.15 3.95 20.97
CA PRO A 899 3.55 4.32 19.68
C PRO A 899 2.04 4.60 19.77
N THR A 900 1.40 4.34 20.91
CA THR A 900 -0.02 4.65 21.12
C THR A 900 -0.27 6.15 21.37
N ARG A 901 0.80 6.93 21.61
CA ARG A 901 0.76 8.37 21.89
C ARG A 901 0.57 9.22 20.63
N ALA A 902 -0.57 9.06 19.96
CA ALA A 902 -0.90 9.79 18.74
C ALA A 902 -0.89 11.33 18.92
N LEU A 903 -1.26 11.85 20.09
CA LEU A 903 -1.18 13.29 20.37
C LEU A 903 0.26 13.79 20.44
N SER A 904 1.17 13.04 21.07
CA SER A 904 2.60 13.36 21.08
C SER A 904 3.16 13.35 19.65
N ARG A 905 2.68 12.42 18.80
CA ARG A 905 3.04 12.43 17.37
C ARG A 905 2.58 13.70 16.66
N ARG A 906 1.33 14.12 16.85
CA ARG A 906 0.83 15.38 16.28
C ARG A 906 1.66 16.58 16.72
N ARG A 907 1.98 16.67 18.02
CA ARG A 907 2.84 17.73 18.57
C ARG A 907 4.25 17.68 17.96
N ALA A 908 4.81 16.49 17.71
CA ALA A 908 6.09 16.32 17.04
C ALA A 908 6.09 16.94 15.64
N GLU A 909 5.02 16.74 14.86
CA GLU A 909 4.92 17.34 13.51
C GLU A 909 4.78 18.85 13.59
N ASP A 910 3.94 19.36 14.50
CA ASP A 910 3.73 20.81 14.67
C ASP A 910 5.03 21.54 15.05
N VAL A 911 5.87 20.94 15.90
CA VAL A 911 7.18 21.52 16.26
C VAL A 911 8.23 21.30 15.16
N ARG A 912 8.15 20.20 14.39
CA ARG A 912 9.03 19.99 13.22
C ARG A 912 8.82 21.08 12.18
N ASP A 913 7.57 21.39 11.84
CA ASP A 913 7.24 22.46 10.89
C ASP A 913 7.87 23.80 11.32
N ARG A 914 7.76 24.14 12.61
CA ARG A 914 8.38 25.36 13.18
C ARG A 914 9.90 25.33 13.11
N ARG A 915 10.50 24.19 13.40
CA ARG A 915 11.95 23.99 13.43
C ARG A 915 12.57 24.06 12.04
N LEU A 916 11.97 23.37 11.08
CA LEU A 916 12.41 23.34 9.68
C LEU A 916 11.90 24.53 8.86
N LYS A 917 11.02 25.35 9.44
CA LYS A 917 10.37 26.50 8.77
C LYS A 917 9.60 26.06 7.53
N ILE A 918 8.93 24.93 7.64
CA ILE A 918 8.09 24.33 6.60
C ILE A 918 6.67 24.85 6.78
N ARG A 919 6.00 25.15 5.66
CA ARG A 919 4.74 25.88 5.57
C ARG A 919 4.80 27.30 6.12
N ALA A 920 4.48 28.24 5.22
CA ALA A 920 4.45 29.67 5.44
C ALA A 920 3.96 30.10 6.85
N TYR A 921 4.91 30.57 7.66
CA TYR A 921 4.84 31.93 8.18
C TYR A 921 4.61 32.87 6.97
N ASP A 922 3.36 32.97 6.49
CA ASP A 922 3.00 33.77 5.33
C ASP A 922 2.97 35.25 5.72
N THR A 923 4.15 35.87 5.81
CA THR A 923 4.27 37.32 5.99
C THR A 923 3.75 38.12 4.79
N LYS A 924 3.29 37.48 3.70
CA LYS A 924 2.78 38.16 2.50
C LYS A 924 1.25 38.26 2.41
N LYS A 925 0.48 37.55 3.24
CA LYS A 925 -1.00 37.64 3.21
C LYS A 925 -1.64 38.55 4.25
N GLY A 926 -0.88 39.21 5.13
CA GLY A 926 -1.46 40.18 6.07
C GLY A 926 -2.53 39.61 7.00
N THR A 927 -2.72 38.29 7.01
CA THR A 927 -3.43 37.59 8.07
C THR A 927 -2.49 37.57 9.25
N LYS A 928 -2.81 38.42 10.24
CA LYS A 928 -2.28 38.37 11.59
C LYS A 928 -2.10 36.91 12.02
N ASP A 929 -1.04 36.68 12.80
CA ASP A 929 -0.89 35.53 13.69
C ASP A 929 -2.26 34.90 13.90
N ARG A 930 -2.45 33.66 13.41
CA ARG A 930 -3.23 32.77 14.25
C ARG A 930 -2.38 32.72 15.50
N ASP A 931 -2.75 33.52 16.50
CA ASP A 931 -2.40 33.28 17.88
C ASP A 931 -2.57 31.78 18.04
N LEU A 932 -1.42 31.10 18.05
CA LEU A 932 -1.36 29.66 18.11
C LEU A 932 -2.13 29.34 19.37
N GLU A 933 -3.28 28.67 19.22
CA GLU A 933 -3.94 28.09 20.38
C GLU A 933 -2.84 27.37 21.17
N PRO A 934 -2.81 27.51 22.51
CA PRO A 934 -1.86 26.77 23.32
C PRO A 934 -1.93 25.31 22.88
N LEU A 935 -0.75 24.68 22.73
CA LEU A 935 -0.65 23.25 22.40
C LEU A 935 -1.72 22.52 23.25
N PRO A 936 -2.68 21.82 22.63
CA PRO A 936 -3.81 21.24 23.35
C PRO A 936 -3.35 20.30 24.45
#